data_AF-A0A8J2WK76-F1
#
_entry.id   AF-A0A8J2WK76-F1
#
_cell.length_a   1.000
_cell.length_b   1.000
_cell.length_c   1.000
_cell.angle_alpha   90.00
_cell.angle_beta   90.00
_cell.angle_gamma   90.00
#
_symmetry.space_group_name_H-M   'P 1'
#
loop_
_entity.id
_entity.type
_entity.pdbx_description
1 polymer ?
#
loop_
_entity_poly.entity_id
_entity_poly.type
_entity_poly.pdbx_seq_one_letter_code
_entity_poly.pdbx_strand_id
1 'polypeptide(L)'
;MVAIPIKFVVVIVLAVACCHCQSEKIGSDSSTWEKLQISADTFSSVEYANFLVEIYEHTDNNKASTTMSQKKYFYSPLTILDHKSAVSSYNRFTKQPEMRFRIEMWNDKVQNEVVKHLKKIVGQEIQSDNVKVFPMKKIILISDVPTEEYSISSRWSNYDSKSKSIWFSLSCYDPKTSQTKQATISIDSVTSGSMVSHLLQKFEDKNEIFLTPNDEKKMLTETATNIRMETFDDSEIASPDTENQIVNILKDLLITSRTTIKEQNDKMWDSVFWNDENYRPDKTTKTLNEILNKLDKETQQKLANLFQKAESQSGIQLTWMKGKMKKESNTIMTQTVGRKNHVQFDGEKFVPKPIQLGRINLDKFRDSQSFQNRNVRVRYTINVELSVPIKFMEHTELTVTDEWNNLKEQLKATVELLNTTSGELSSVKLDLAAAVMKLGEMNNEWTNKFKTTSELLNTTVKNLVKTNDELSRVKRDLTHTTNALKATSIRLDHERKVNEENLRNELRVISIRLETTISNLNTTRTELINVKSDFKTILNDRTSEIVDIGKMPTSCFDLERMGHKLSGFFSVKGSKKMEMIFCDFNPNQNDKQKWIGYNDVKSAPVHFYVQRNRQFSTYQTPIPFDLAVVNEGNAMNLTSGIFTAPRPGIYFFSFTGLAYFPASSSRVALGVSLYLNGGQIGTGWVEESNNVAGQQSPLTLQSTMNLKSGDQVWVAINWQATGAYLGDNSAYHWTHFTGWMLEEEIVASF
;
A
#
# COMPACT_ATOMS: atom_id res chain seq x y z
N MET A 1 2.88 -37.93 1.57
CA MET A 1 2.60 -38.84 0.43
C MET A 1 2.95 -38.11 -0.85
N VAL A 2 3.77 -38.73 -1.70
CA VAL A 2 4.32 -38.14 -2.94
C VAL A 2 3.27 -38.27 -4.03
N ALA A 3 2.78 -37.14 -4.55
CA ALA A 3 1.87 -37.10 -5.68
C ALA A 3 2.63 -37.43 -6.97
N ILE A 4 2.29 -38.55 -7.59
CA ILE A 4 2.75 -38.97 -8.91
C ILE A 4 1.98 -38.16 -9.97
N PRO A 5 2.63 -37.50 -10.94
CA PRO A 5 1.91 -36.77 -11.98
C PRO A 5 1.40 -37.76 -13.03
N ILE A 6 0.08 -37.92 -13.10
CA ILE A 6 -0.63 -38.71 -14.10
C ILE A 6 -0.54 -37.98 -15.45
N LYS A 7 0.10 -38.61 -16.44
CA LYS A 7 0.09 -38.17 -17.83
C LYS A 7 -1.21 -38.67 -18.49
N PHE A 8 -2.14 -37.77 -18.76
CA PHE A 8 -3.30 -38.04 -19.62
C PHE A 8 -2.95 -37.69 -21.07
N VAL A 9 -3.02 -38.67 -21.96
CA VAL A 9 -3.09 -38.48 -23.41
C VAL A 9 -4.54 -38.78 -23.80
N VAL A 10 -5.26 -37.75 -24.20
CA VAL A 10 -6.60 -37.87 -24.79
C VAL A 10 -6.40 -37.76 -26.30
N VAL A 11 -6.55 -38.88 -27.02
CA VAL A 11 -6.68 -38.87 -28.48
C VAL A 11 -8.17 -38.71 -28.78
N ILE A 12 -8.59 -37.52 -29.20
CA ILE A 12 -9.92 -37.31 -29.77
C ILE A 12 -9.78 -37.47 -31.28
N VAL A 13 -10.35 -38.53 -31.84
CA VAL A 13 -10.50 -38.70 -33.29
C VAL A 13 -11.64 -37.79 -33.75
N LEU A 14 -11.33 -36.77 -34.54
CA LEU A 14 -12.31 -35.92 -35.22
C LEU A 14 -12.92 -36.68 -36.39
N ALA A 15 -14.02 -37.40 -36.16
CA ALA A 15 -14.92 -37.83 -37.24
C ALA A 15 -15.89 -36.70 -37.57
N VAL A 16 -15.63 -35.97 -38.67
CA VAL A 16 -16.58 -35.00 -39.23
C VAL A 16 -17.70 -35.77 -39.93
N ALA A 17 -18.76 -36.10 -39.22
CA ALA A 17 -20.01 -36.58 -39.80
C ALA A 17 -21.07 -35.47 -39.72
N CYS A 18 -21.41 -34.88 -40.86
CA CYS A 18 -22.62 -34.05 -40.99
C CYS A 18 -23.73 -34.90 -41.64
N CYS A 19 -24.89 -34.89 -41.00
CA CYS A 19 -26.04 -35.77 -41.26
C CYS A 19 -26.50 -35.87 -42.73
N HIS A 20 -26.67 -37.10 -43.21
CA HIS A 20 -27.99 -37.63 -43.51
C HIS A 20 -28.03 -39.14 -43.22
N CYS A 21 -29.04 -39.57 -42.46
CA CYS A 21 -29.44 -40.96 -42.41
C CYS A 21 -30.01 -41.38 -43.78
N GLN A 22 -29.88 -42.68 -44.05
CA GLN A 22 -30.47 -43.48 -45.11
C GLN A 22 -29.69 -43.58 -46.42
N SER A 23 -29.45 -44.85 -46.76
CA SER A 23 -28.93 -45.36 -48.01
C SER A 23 -29.72 -44.82 -49.21
N GLU A 24 -29.07 -44.08 -50.11
CA GLU A 24 -29.40 -44.12 -51.53
C GLU A 24 -28.30 -43.46 -52.38
N LYS A 25 -27.84 -44.23 -53.37
CA LYS A 25 -27.11 -43.92 -54.61
C LYS A 25 -26.29 -42.63 -54.70
N ILE A 26 -25.00 -42.85 -54.99
CA ILE A 26 -23.99 -41.93 -55.51
C ILE A 26 -24.58 -41.03 -56.61
N GLY A 27 -24.68 -39.74 -56.31
CA GLY A 27 -24.87 -38.63 -57.23
C GLY A 27 -23.89 -37.53 -56.88
N SER A 28 -23.23 -36.94 -57.89
CA SER A 28 -22.13 -35.99 -57.75
C SER A 28 -22.57 -34.71 -57.03
N ASP A 29 -22.21 -34.57 -55.76
CA ASP A 29 -22.33 -33.32 -55.01
C ASP A 29 -20.94 -32.80 -54.66
N SER A 30 -20.68 -31.55 -55.02
CA SER A 30 -19.47 -30.76 -54.75
C SER A 30 -18.87 -31.08 -53.38
N SER A 31 -17.55 -31.25 -53.31
CA SER A 31 -16.84 -31.59 -52.07
C SER A 31 -17.25 -30.67 -50.92
N THR A 32 -17.39 -31.21 -49.71
CA THR A 32 -17.84 -30.47 -48.50
C THR A 32 -17.00 -29.20 -48.24
N TRP A 33 -15.76 -29.18 -48.74
CA TRP A 33 -14.80 -28.09 -48.72
C TRP A 33 -15.18 -26.91 -49.63
N GLU A 34 -15.76 -27.17 -50.82
CA GLU A 34 -16.24 -26.12 -51.73
C GLU A 34 -17.37 -25.30 -51.13
N LYS A 35 -18.26 -25.94 -50.35
CA LYS A 35 -19.35 -25.26 -49.63
C LYS A 35 -18.84 -24.37 -48.48
N LEU A 36 -17.66 -24.67 -47.93
CA LEU A 36 -17.03 -23.90 -46.85
C LEU A 36 -16.09 -22.79 -47.35
N GLN A 37 -15.77 -22.78 -48.65
CA GLN A 37 -14.76 -21.90 -49.25
C GLN A 37 -13.38 -22.05 -48.61
N ILE A 38 -13.03 -23.27 -48.17
CA ILE A 38 -11.73 -23.62 -47.58
C ILE A 38 -11.06 -24.66 -48.47
N SER A 39 -9.76 -24.52 -48.71
CA SER A 39 -8.95 -25.53 -49.42
C SER A 39 -8.95 -26.84 -48.66
N ALA A 40 -9.13 -27.96 -49.37
CA ALA A 40 -9.08 -29.30 -48.77
C ALA A 40 -7.67 -29.69 -48.33
N ASP A 41 -6.65 -29.16 -49.00
CA ASP A 41 -5.25 -29.40 -48.66
C ASP A 41 -4.78 -28.45 -47.56
N THR A 42 -4.06 -29.01 -46.59
CA THR A 42 -3.37 -28.24 -45.55
C THR A 42 -2.30 -27.36 -46.19
N PHE A 43 -2.39 -26.05 -45.97
CA PHE A 43 -1.43 -25.07 -46.48
C PHE A 43 -0.09 -25.11 -45.73
N SER A 44 -0.16 -25.23 -44.41
CA SER A 44 1.00 -25.39 -43.53
C SER A 44 0.53 -25.94 -42.19
N SER A 45 1.44 -26.43 -41.37
CA SER A 45 1.19 -26.71 -39.96
C SER A 45 2.13 -25.91 -39.07
N VAL A 46 1.73 -25.71 -37.81
CA VAL A 46 2.56 -25.12 -36.76
C VAL A 46 2.46 -25.95 -35.50
N GLU A 47 3.60 -26.25 -34.89
CA GLU A 47 3.63 -26.90 -33.57
C GLU A 47 3.31 -25.87 -32.49
N TYR A 48 2.29 -26.16 -31.68
CA TYR A 48 1.97 -25.38 -30.50
C TYR A 48 1.94 -26.29 -29.28
N ALA A 49 2.91 -26.09 -28.38
CA ALA A 49 3.21 -27.01 -27.28
C ALA A 49 3.47 -28.43 -27.82
N ASN A 50 2.56 -29.37 -27.56
CA ASN A 50 2.62 -30.77 -27.99
C ASN A 50 1.45 -31.13 -28.92
N PHE A 51 0.88 -30.13 -29.60
CA PHE A 51 -0.17 -30.27 -30.61
C PHE A 51 0.31 -29.77 -31.96
N LEU A 52 -0.15 -30.42 -33.02
CA LEU A 52 0.01 -29.96 -34.39
C LEU A 52 -1.23 -29.16 -34.81
N VAL A 53 -1.06 -27.88 -35.11
CA VAL A 53 -2.13 -27.01 -35.60
C VAL A 53 -2.02 -26.92 -37.10
N GLU A 54 -3.02 -27.43 -37.81
CA GLU A 54 -3.10 -27.41 -39.27
C GLU A 54 -3.72 -26.10 -39.74
N ILE A 55 -3.16 -25.50 -40.78
CA ILE A 55 -3.57 -24.22 -41.34
C ILE A 55 -4.07 -24.45 -42.77
N TYR A 56 -5.20 -23.85 -43.10
CA TYR A 56 -5.91 -23.98 -44.36
C TYR A 56 -6.12 -22.61 -44.99
N GLU A 57 -6.12 -22.55 -46.32
CA GLU A 57 -6.39 -21.31 -47.06
C GLU A 57 -7.85 -21.20 -47.48
N HIS A 58 -8.35 -19.97 -47.53
CA HIS A 58 -9.62 -19.69 -48.19
C HIS A 58 -9.46 -19.87 -49.71
N THR A 59 -10.47 -20.45 -50.38
CA THR A 59 -10.39 -20.77 -51.83
C THR A 59 -10.17 -19.52 -52.70
N ASP A 60 -10.70 -18.37 -52.28
CA ASP A 60 -10.48 -17.09 -52.98
C ASP A 60 -9.06 -16.53 -52.85
N ASN A 61 -8.20 -17.03 -51.96
CA ASN A 61 -6.82 -16.52 -51.80
C ASN A 61 -5.99 -16.66 -53.08
N ASN A 62 -6.33 -17.63 -53.92
CA ASN A 62 -5.66 -17.95 -55.18
C ASN A 62 -6.24 -17.23 -56.40
N LYS A 63 -7.34 -16.47 -56.24
CA LYS A 63 -7.92 -15.67 -57.33
C LYS A 63 -7.08 -14.43 -57.58
N ALA A 64 -6.79 -14.15 -58.86
CA ALA A 64 -5.99 -12.99 -59.28
C ALA A 64 -6.59 -11.64 -58.84
N SER A 65 -7.89 -11.58 -58.52
CA SER A 65 -8.60 -10.39 -58.02
C SER A 65 -8.45 -10.16 -56.51
N THR A 66 -7.94 -11.12 -55.74
CA THR A 66 -7.89 -11.05 -54.28
C THR A 66 -6.62 -10.33 -53.83
N THR A 67 -6.78 -9.17 -53.21
CA THR A 67 -5.64 -8.42 -52.66
C THR A 67 -5.11 -9.09 -51.39
N MET A 68 -3.84 -8.83 -51.04
CA MET A 68 -3.19 -9.48 -49.89
C MET A 68 -3.90 -9.22 -48.55
N SER A 69 -4.50 -8.03 -48.38
CA SER A 69 -5.29 -7.69 -47.19
C SER A 69 -6.65 -8.41 -47.12
N GLN A 70 -7.08 -9.03 -48.23
CA GLN A 70 -8.32 -9.80 -48.32
C GLN A 70 -8.10 -11.31 -48.17
N LYS A 71 -6.84 -11.78 -48.13
CA LYS A 71 -6.53 -13.19 -47.94
C LYS A 71 -6.93 -13.65 -46.54
N LYS A 72 -7.59 -14.80 -46.45
CA LYS A 72 -8.11 -15.38 -45.21
C LYS A 72 -7.53 -16.78 -44.98
N TYR A 73 -7.28 -17.09 -43.72
CA TYR A 73 -6.70 -18.36 -43.29
C TYR A 73 -7.54 -18.97 -42.17
N PHE A 74 -7.58 -20.30 -42.11
CA PHE A 74 -8.26 -21.05 -41.09
C PHE A 74 -7.30 -22.00 -40.38
N TYR A 75 -7.51 -22.32 -39.11
CA TYR A 75 -6.69 -23.29 -38.39
C TYR A 75 -7.52 -24.30 -37.58
N SER A 76 -6.99 -25.50 -37.37
CA SER A 76 -7.65 -26.57 -36.63
C SER A 76 -7.88 -26.21 -35.14
N PRO A 77 -8.96 -26.69 -34.51
CA PRO A 77 -9.19 -26.47 -33.09
C PRO A 77 -8.21 -27.27 -32.22
N LEU A 78 -7.99 -26.81 -30.98
CA LEU A 78 -7.01 -27.38 -30.04
C LEU A 78 -7.56 -28.50 -29.14
N THR A 79 -8.86 -28.48 -28.85
CA THR A 79 -9.55 -29.43 -27.96
C THR A 79 -8.82 -29.70 -26.63
N ILE A 80 -8.37 -28.64 -25.95
CA ILE A 80 -7.61 -28.76 -24.70
C ILE A 80 -8.56 -28.89 -23.51
N LEU A 81 -8.38 -29.93 -22.68
CA LEU A 81 -9.12 -30.08 -21.44
C LEU A 81 -8.66 -29.05 -20.40
N ASP A 82 -9.59 -28.22 -19.92
CA ASP A 82 -9.36 -27.38 -18.74
C ASP A 82 -9.59 -28.21 -17.47
N HIS A 83 -8.55 -28.89 -17.00
CA HIS A 83 -8.60 -29.76 -15.83
C HIS A 83 -9.06 -29.04 -14.53
N LYS A 84 -8.98 -27.70 -14.46
CA LYS A 84 -9.43 -26.92 -13.29
C LYS A 84 -10.90 -26.53 -13.36
N SER A 85 -11.53 -26.70 -14.51
CA SER A 85 -12.95 -26.42 -14.70
C SER A 85 -13.88 -27.52 -14.21
N ALA A 86 -13.31 -28.67 -13.82
CA ALA A 86 -14.07 -29.82 -13.36
C ALA A 86 -14.85 -29.48 -12.09
N VAL A 87 -16.17 -29.55 -12.17
CA VAL A 87 -17.08 -29.33 -11.05
C VAL A 87 -18.09 -30.46 -10.96
N SER A 88 -18.28 -30.98 -9.76
CA SER A 88 -19.37 -31.89 -9.47
C SER A 88 -20.69 -31.11 -9.39
N SER A 89 -21.72 -31.62 -10.05
CA SER A 89 -23.04 -31.01 -10.12
C SER A 89 -24.10 -32.11 -10.08
N TYR A 90 -25.22 -31.88 -9.39
CA TYR A 90 -26.32 -32.84 -9.41
C TYR A 90 -27.38 -32.42 -10.42
N ASN A 91 -27.63 -33.25 -11.43
CA ASN A 91 -28.66 -32.97 -12.42
C ASN A 91 -30.03 -33.36 -11.87
N ARG A 92 -30.84 -32.34 -11.56
CA ARG A 92 -32.17 -32.51 -10.96
C ARG A 92 -33.18 -33.20 -11.89
N PHE A 93 -32.95 -33.17 -13.21
CA PHE A 93 -33.83 -33.76 -14.21
C PHE A 93 -33.53 -35.25 -14.42
N THR A 94 -32.26 -35.62 -14.59
CA THR A 94 -31.84 -37.02 -14.76
C THR A 94 -31.69 -37.76 -13.42
N LYS A 95 -31.74 -37.04 -12.30
CA LYS A 95 -31.52 -37.55 -10.93
C LYS A 95 -30.14 -38.19 -10.72
N GLN A 96 -29.16 -37.81 -11.52
CA GLN A 96 -27.81 -38.36 -11.45
C GLN A 96 -26.79 -37.28 -11.06
N PRO A 97 -25.75 -37.65 -10.28
CA PRO A 97 -24.56 -36.83 -10.15
C PRO A 97 -23.84 -36.74 -11.50
N GLU A 98 -23.40 -35.55 -11.86
CA GLU A 98 -22.67 -35.26 -13.07
C GLU A 98 -21.35 -34.56 -12.75
N MET A 99 -20.27 -34.94 -13.43
CA MET A 99 -19.06 -34.14 -13.48
C MET A 99 -19.11 -33.27 -14.74
N ARG A 100 -19.09 -31.95 -14.57
CA ARG A 100 -19.03 -31.00 -15.68
C ARG A 100 -17.61 -30.47 -15.84
N PHE A 101 -17.16 -30.39 -17.07
CA PHE A 101 -15.83 -29.89 -17.39
C PHE A 101 -15.86 -29.13 -18.72
N ARG A 102 -14.88 -28.27 -18.91
CA ARG A 102 -14.76 -27.37 -20.05
C ARG A 102 -13.61 -27.84 -20.94
N ILE A 103 -13.87 -27.83 -22.25
CA ILE A 103 -12.85 -28.00 -23.29
C ILE A 103 -12.65 -26.66 -23.98
N GLU A 104 -11.40 -26.22 -24.07
CA GLU A 104 -10.98 -25.05 -24.83
C GLU A 104 -10.77 -25.46 -26.29
N MET A 105 -11.55 -24.85 -27.19
CA MET A 105 -11.53 -25.16 -28.63
C MET A 105 -10.48 -24.34 -29.36
N TRP A 106 -10.22 -23.11 -28.90
CA TRP A 106 -9.18 -22.22 -29.42
C TRP A 106 -8.91 -21.08 -28.44
N ASN A 107 -7.74 -20.45 -28.52
CA ASN A 107 -7.39 -19.27 -27.73
C ASN A 107 -6.53 -18.28 -28.51
N ASP A 108 -6.38 -17.06 -27.98
CA ASP A 108 -5.65 -15.97 -28.67
C ASP A 108 -4.16 -16.29 -28.83
N LYS A 109 -3.59 -17.13 -27.96
CA LYS A 109 -2.16 -17.48 -28.02
C LYS A 109 -1.86 -18.31 -29.27
N VAL A 110 -2.70 -19.30 -29.57
CA VAL A 110 -2.55 -20.13 -30.78
C VAL A 110 -2.82 -19.31 -32.03
N GLN A 111 -3.87 -18.49 -32.03
CA GLN A 111 -4.14 -17.59 -33.15
C GLN A 111 -2.93 -16.67 -33.44
N ASN A 112 -2.30 -16.13 -32.41
CA ASN A 112 -1.11 -15.30 -32.56
C ASN A 112 0.11 -16.07 -33.10
N GLU A 113 0.35 -17.30 -32.64
CA GLU A 113 1.44 -18.12 -33.19
C GLU A 113 1.16 -18.51 -34.66
N VAL A 114 -0.09 -18.80 -35.02
CA VAL A 114 -0.49 -19.03 -36.43
C VAL A 114 -0.26 -17.77 -37.27
N VAL A 115 -0.66 -16.58 -36.81
CA VAL A 115 -0.42 -15.30 -37.52
C VAL A 115 1.07 -15.05 -37.71
N LYS A 116 1.89 -15.29 -36.68
CA LYS A 116 3.34 -15.13 -36.73
C LYS A 116 3.99 -16.13 -37.69
N HIS A 117 3.51 -17.37 -37.73
CA HIS A 117 3.95 -18.38 -38.68
C HIS A 117 3.58 -18.01 -40.12
N LEU A 118 2.35 -17.58 -40.34
CA LEU A 118 1.88 -17.10 -41.65
C LEU A 118 2.66 -15.87 -42.11
N LYS A 119 3.02 -14.93 -41.22
CA LYS A 119 3.88 -13.78 -41.57
C LYS A 119 5.25 -14.22 -42.12
N LYS A 120 5.81 -15.31 -41.60
CA LYS A 120 7.10 -15.85 -42.09
C LYS A 120 6.98 -16.50 -43.47
N ILE A 121 5.89 -17.24 -43.70
CA ILE A 121 5.69 -18.00 -44.95
C ILE A 121 5.19 -17.09 -46.09
N VAL A 122 4.28 -16.18 -45.78
CA VAL A 122 3.64 -15.28 -46.77
C VAL A 122 4.48 -14.01 -47.01
N GLY A 123 5.40 -13.67 -46.10
CA GLY A 123 6.38 -12.59 -46.28
C GLY A 123 5.84 -11.16 -46.05
N GLN A 124 4.59 -11.01 -45.59
CA GLN A 124 3.96 -9.72 -45.24
C GLN A 124 3.01 -9.87 -44.05
N GLU A 125 2.60 -8.74 -43.48
CA GLU A 125 1.77 -8.69 -42.27
C GLU A 125 0.30 -9.02 -42.57
N ILE A 126 -0.20 -10.10 -41.95
CA ILE A 126 -1.60 -10.54 -42.06
C ILE A 126 -2.35 -10.05 -40.82
N GLN A 127 -3.51 -9.41 -41.02
CA GLN A 127 -4.36 -8.97 -39.92
C GLN A 127 -4.92 -10.18 -39.17
N SER A 128 -4.88 -10.14 -37.83
CA SER A 128 -5.36 -11.24 -36.98
C SER A 128 -6.82 -11.61 -37.24
N ASP A 129 -7.65 -10.64 -37.64
CA ASP A 129 -9.07 -10.83 -37.99
C ASP A 129 -9.30 -11.70 -39.23
N ASN A 130 -8.28 -11.84 -40.08
CA ASN A 130 -8.30 -12.69 -41.28
C ASN A 130 -7.88 -14.14 -40.98
N VAL A 131 -7.50 -14.46 -39.74
CA VAL A 131 -7.12 -15.80 -39.30
C VAL A 131 -8.16 -16.30 -38.30
N LYS A 132 -8.87 -17.39 -38.60
CA LYS A 132 -9.98 -17.89 -37.76
C LYS A 132 -9.88 -19.37 -37.48
N VAL A 133 -10.44 -19.82 -36.37
CA VAL A 133 -10.62 -21.27 -36.13
C VAL A 133 -11.53 -21.86 -37.20
N PHE A 134 -11.30 -23.13 -37.54
CA PHE A 134 -12.14 -23.88 -38.46
C PHE A 134 -13.63 -23.81 -38.05
N PRO A 135 -14.55 -23.49 -38.97
CA PRO A 135 -15.95 -23.26 -38.62
C PRO A 135 -16.66 -24.57 -38.23
N MET A 136 -17.21 -24.61 -37.01
CA MET A 136 -17.95 -25.75 -36.46
C MET A 136 -19.29 -25.29 -35.88
N LYS A 137 -20.35 -26.09 -36.03
CA LYS A 137 -21.70 -25.79 -35.48
C LYS A 137 -22.15 -26.73 -34.37
N LYS A 138 -21.66 -27.96 -34.39
CA LYS A 138 -22.02 -28.99 -33.42
C LYS A 138 -20.79 -29.81 -33.07
N ILE A 139 -20.68 -30.22 -31.81
CA ILE A 139 -19.58 -31.01 -31.28
C ILE A 139 -20.18 -32.14 -30.47
N ILE A 140 -19.60 -33.33 -30.58
CA ILE A 140 -19.94 -34.49 -29.77
C ILE A 140 -18.67 -35.00 -29.08
N LEU A 141 -18.80 -35.47 -27.85
CA LEU A 141 -17.75 -36.18 -27.14
C LEU A 141 -18.08 -37.67 -27.19
N ILE A 142 -17.13 -38.47 -27.65
CA ILE A 142 -17.25 -39.93 -27.75
C ILE A 142 -16.11 -40.53 -26.94
N SER A 143 -16.39 -41.61 -26.22
CA SER A 143 -15.38 -42.47 -25.62
C SER A 143 -15.38 -43.80 -26.34
N ASP A 144 -14.21 -44.23 -26.78
CA ASP A 144 -14.02 -45.54 -27.39
C ASP A 144 -13.88 -46.64 -26.32
N VAL A 145 -13.91 -46.26 -25.03
CA VAL A 145 -13.84 -47.17 -23.88
C VAL A 145 -15.22 -47.20 -23.18
N PRO A 146 -15.88 -48.37 -23.13
CA PRO A 146 -17.08 -48.55 -22.30
C PRO A 146 -16.69 -48.57 -20.82
N THR A 147 -17.47 -47.89 -19.97
CA THR A 147 -17.24 -47.75 -18.52
C THR A 147 -18.55 -47.96 -17.77
N GLU A 148 -18.51 -48.70 -16.66
CA GLU A 148 -19.64 -48.91 -15.75
C GLU A 148 -19.75 -47.80 -14.69
N GLU A 149 -18.75 -46.92 -14.59
CA GLU A 149 -18.63 -45.90 -13.54
C GLU A 149 -19.29 -44.57 -13.93
N TYR A 150 -19.26 -44.26 -15.23
CA TYR A 150 -19.87 -43.05 -15.77
C TYR A 150 -20.32 -43.26 -17.22
N SER A 151 -21.27 -42.43 -17.66
CA SER A 151 -21.69 -42.34 -19.04
C SER A 151 -21.40 -40.96 -19.60
N ILE A 152 -20.93 -40.93 -20.85
CA ILE A 152 -20.79 -39.70 -21.61
C ILE A 152 -22.13 -39.42 -22.29
N SER A 153 -22.58 -38.17 -22.23
CA SER A 153 -23.70 -37.73 -23.05
C SER A 153 -23.31 -37.83 -24.54
N SER A 154 -23.74 -38.91 -25.21
CA SER A 154 -23.48 -39.18 -26.63
C SER A 154 -24.33 -38.32 -27.57
N ARG A 155 -24.65 -37.09 -27.17
CA ARG A 155 -25.52 -36.17 -27.93
C ARG A 155 -24.68 -35.05 -28.55
N TRP A 156 -25.05 -34.67 -29.77
CA TRP A 156 -24.49 -33.48 -30.42
C TRP A 156 -24.87 -32.23 -29.65
N SER A 157 -23.86 -31.51 -29.16
CA SER A 157 -24.00 -30.22 -28.51
C SER A 157 -23.86 -29.11 -29.54
N ASN A 158 -24.78 -28.14 -29.51
CA ASN A 158 -24.63 -26.93 -30.33
C ASN A 158 -23.44 -26.12 -29.84
N TYR A 159 -22.61 -25.66 -30.76
CA TYR A 159 -21.44 -24.85 -30.48
C TYR A 159 -21.55 -23.51 -31.18
N ASP A 160 -21.41 -22.43 -30.40
CA ASP A 160 -21.22 -21.10 -30.96
C ASP A 160 -19.76 -20.94 -31.36
N SER A 161 -19.51 -20.82 -32.66
CA SER A 161 -18.18 -20.56 -33.23
C SER A 161 -17.46 -19.33 -32.66
N LYS A 162 -18.16 -18.40 -32.01
CA LYS A 162 -17.56 -17.26 -31.30
C LYS A 162 -17.06 -17.63 -29.90
N SER A 163 -17.52 -18.73 -29.31
CA SER A 163 -17.11 -19.17 -27.99
C SER A 163 -15.75 -19.85 -28.04
N LYS A 164 -14.81 -19.49 -27.17
CA LYS A 164 -13.49 -20.14 -27.06
C LYS A 164 -13.53 -21.56 -26.47
N SER A 165 -14.66 -21.92 -25.83
CA SER A 165 -14.79 -23.18 -25.11
C SER A 165 -16.22 -23.72 -25.12
N ILE A 166 -16.37 -24.98 -24.75
CA ILE A 166 -17.66 -25.66 -24.58
C ILE A 166 -17.64 -26.55 -23.33
N TRP A 167 -18.79 -26.70 -22.68
CA TRP A 167 -18.97 -27.57 -21.52
C TRP A 167 -19.46 -28.95 -21.94
N PHE A 168 -18.89 -29.98 -21.32
CA PHE A 168 -19.36 -31.36 -21.38
C PHE A 168 -19.70 -31.88 -19.98
N SER A 169 -20.50 -32.93 -19.94
CA SER A 169 -20.95 -33.59 -18.71
C SER A 169 -20.75 -35.10 -18.80
N LEU A 170 -20.16 -35.68 -17.76
CA LEU A 170 -20.18 -37.11 -17.48
C LEU A 170 -21.27 -37.38 -16.45
N SER A 171 -22.20 -38.27 -16.74
CA SER A 171 -23.20 -38.73 -15.77
C SER A 171 -22.65 -39.93 -15.02
N CYS A 172 -22.40 -39.79 -13.73
CA CYS A 172 -21.92 -40.90 -12.91
C CYS A 172 -23.11 -41.79 -12.54
N TYR A 173 -22.94 -43.11 -12.59
CA TYR A 173 -23.99 -44.03 -12.18
C TYR A 173 -24.11 -44.04 -10.64
N ASP A 174 -25.36 -43.97 -10.15
CA ASP A 174 -25.74 -43.79 -8.73
C ASP A 174 -25.23 -44.93 -7.81
N PRO A 175 -24.99 -44.70 -6.48
CA PRO A 175 -23.77 -45.09 -5.81
C PRO A 175 -24.08 -46.12 -4.71
N LYS A 176 -23.57 -47.34 -4.82
CA LYS A 176 -23.64 -48.30 -3.71
C LYS A 176 -22.76 -47.92 -2.50
N THR A 177 -22.19 -46.71 -2.43
CA THR A 177 -21.15 -46.34 -1.45
C THR A 177 -21.45 -45.09 -0.61
N SER A 178 -22.69 -44.55 -0.60
CA SER A 178 -23.04 -43.48 0.35
C SER A 178 -23.05 -44.01 1.78
N GLN A 179 -22.10 -43.59 2.60
CA GLN A 179 -21.99 -43.96 4.01
C GLN A 179 -22.36 -42.78 4.92
N THR A 180 -22.67 -43.08 6.19
CA THR A 180 -22.96 -42.07 7.20
C THR A 180 -21.97 -42.17 8.35
N LYS A 181 -21.31 -41.06 8.71
CA LYS A 181 -20.48 -40.92 9.91
C LYS A 181 -21.20 -40.06 10.94
N GLN A 182 -20.87 -40.25 12.21
CA GLN A 182 -21.30 -39.33 13.26
C GLN A 182 -20.19 -38.29 13.47
N ALA A 183 -20.47 -37.03 13.15
CA ALA A 183 -19.65 -35.89 13.52
C ALA A 183 -19.96 -35.52 14.96
N THR A 184 -18.99 -35.57 15.86
CA THR A 184 -19.17 -35.11 17.25
C THR A 184 -18.81 -33.64 17.34
N ILE A 185 -19.78 -32.81 17.73
CA ILE A 185 -19.51 -31.40 18.07
C ILE A 185 -18.94 -31.39 19.48
N SER A 186 -17.63 -31.16 19.60
CA SER A 186 -16.94 -31.05 20.89
C SER A 186 -16.70 -29.57 21.25
N ILE A 187 -16.42 -29.31 22.53
CA ILE A 187 -16.03 -27.96 22.97
C ILE A 187 -14.71 -27.52 22.31
N ASP A 188 -13.81 -28.45 22.02
CA ASP A 188 -12.51 -28.18 21.42
C ASP A 188 -12.68 -27.78 19.95
N SER A 189 -13.55 -28.46 19.20
CA SER A 189 -13.86 -28.12 17.79
C SER A 189 -14.47 -26.71 17.67
N VAL A 190 -15.21 -26.27 18.69
CA VAL A 190 -15.87 -24.96 18.74
C VAL A 190 -14.91 -23.85 19.19
N THR A 191 -14.08 -24.10 20.20
CA THR A 191 -13.18 -23.10 20.81
C THR A 191 -11.84 -22.95 20.10
N SER A 192 -11.43 -23.94 19.29
CA SER A 192 -10.25 -23.88 18.42
C SER A 192 -10.38 -22.89 17.26
N GLY A 193 -11.60 -22.46 16.93
CA GLY A 193 -11.86 -21.43 15.93
C GLY A 193 -11.34 -20.08 16.39
N SER A 194 -10.54 -19.42 15.54
CA SER A 194 -9.90 -18.14 15.84
C SER A 194 -10.92 -17.09 16.28
N MET A 195 -12.09 -17.03 15.66
CA MET A 195 -13.13 -16.07 16.03
C MET A 195 -13.64 -16.28 17.46
N VAL A 196 -13.92 -17.52 17.86
CA VAL A 196 -14.41 -17.84 19.21
C VAL A 196 -13.33 -17.59 20.25
N SER A 197 -12.08 -17.98 19.99
CA SER A 197 -10.97 -17.74 20.92
C SER A 197 -10.76 -16.24 21.17
N HIS A 198 -10.83 -15.41 20.12
CA HIS A 198 -10.73 -13.95 20.26
C HIS A 198 -11.90 -13.35 21.05
N LEU A 199 -13.12 -13.82 20.83
CA LEU A 199 -14.31 -13.34 21.57
C LEU A 199 -14.21 -13.69 23.06
N LEU A 200 -13.75 -14.90 23.39
CA LEU A 200 -13.57 -15.33 24.77
C LEU A 200 -12.46 -14.55 25.49
N GLN A 201 -11.34 -14.29 24.81
CA GLN A 201 -10.24 -13.50 25.36
C GLN A 201 -10.63 -12.04 25.58
N LYS A 202 -11.38 -11.45 24.63
CA LYS A 202 -11.73 -10.02 24.67
C LYS A 202 -12.84 -9.71 25.67
N PHE A 203 -13.78 -10.63 25.84
CA PHE A 203 -14.96 -10.45 26.68
C PHE A 203 -14.91 -11.40 27.89
N GLU A 204 -13.75 -11.46 28.55
CA GLU A 204 -13.50 -12.31 29.72
C GLU A 204 -14.57 -12.12 30.82
N ASP A 205 -14.94 -10.87 31.11
CA ASP A 205 -15.92 -10.54 32.17
C ASP A 205 -17.38 -10.49 31.71
N LYS A 206 -17.69 -10.87 30.46
CA LYS A 206 -19.08 -10.86 29.94
C LYS A 206 -19.58 -12.26 29.61
N ASN A 207 -20.78 -12.55 30.10
CA ASN A 207 -21.45 -13.81 29.85
C ASN A 207 -22.18 -13.82 28.51
N GLU A 208 -22.48 -12.65 27.95
CA GLU A 208 -23.22 -12.53 26.70
C GLU A 208 -22.71 -11.40 25.81
N ILE A 209 -22.69 -11.67 24.51
CA ILE A 209 -22.28 -10.72 23.47
C ILE A 209 -23.24 -10.76 22.28
N PHE A 210 -23.18 -9.73 21.45
CA PHE A 210 -23.96 -9.63 20.23
C PHE A 210 -23.05 -9.58 19.01
N LEU A 211 -23.35 -10.37 17.98
CA LEU A 211 -22.61 -10.37 16.72
C LEU A 211 -23.46 -9.86 15.56
N THR A 212 -22.81 -9.22 14.59
CA THR A 212 -23.44 -8.89 13.31
C THR A 212 -23.74 -10.16 12.50
N PRO A 213 -24.66 -10.14 11.52
CA PRO A 213 -24.95 -11.31 10.68
C PRO A 213 -23.72 -11.84 9.93
N ASN A 214 -22.78 -10.96 9.58
CA ASN A 214 -21.55 -11.33 8.88
C ASN A 214 -20.57 -12.02 9.84
N ASP A 215 -20.42 -11.48 11.04
CA ASP A 215 -19.57 -12.05 12.09
C ASP A 215 -20.12 -13.39 12.59
N GLU A 216 -21.45 -13.49 12.77
CA GLU A 216 -22.17 -14.73 13.05
C GLU A 216 -21.87 -15.78 11.98
N LYS A 217 -22.05 -15.44 10.70
CA LYS A 217 -21.78 -16.37 9.59
C LYS A 217 -20.33 -16.82 9.57
N LYS A 218 -19.39 -15.90 9.78
CA LYS A 218 -17.96 -16.20 9.81
C LYS A 218 -17.62 -17.18 10.93
N MET A 219 -18.08 -16.90 12.15
CA MET A 219 -17.89 -17.78 13.31
C MET A 219 -18.45 -19.18 13.05
N LEU A 220 -19.70 -19.28 12.57
CA LEU A 220 -20.35 -20.57 12.32
C LEU A 220 -19.65 -21.38 11.22
N THR A 221 -19.17 -20.72 10.15
CA THR A 221 -18.49 -21.39 9.03
C THR A 221 -17.13 -21.92 9.45
N GLU A 222 -16.38 -21.14 10.24
CA GLU A 222 -15.09 -21.55 10.79
C GLU A 222 -15.25 -22.77 11.70
N THR A 223 -16.19 -22.73 12.65
CA THR A 223 -16.48 -23.87 13.53
C THR A 223 -16.94 -25.10 12.76
N ALA A 224 -17.81 -24.95 11.75
CA ALA A 224 -18.24 -26.06 10.90
C ALA A 224 -17.07 -26.70 10.13
N THR A 225 -16.11 -25.89 9.69
CA THR A 225 -14.90 -26.37 9.02
C THR A 225 -14.04 -27.19 9.97
N ASN A 226 -13.81 -26.73 11.21
CA ASN A 226 -13.04 -27.47 12.20
C ASN A 226 -13.67 -28.83 12.52
N ILE A 227 -14.98 -28.87 12.74
CA ILE A 227 -15.73 -30.12 12.97
C ILE A 227 -15.60 -31.07 11.76
N ARG A 228 -15.63 -30.52 10.54
CA ARG A 228 -15.45 -31.32 9.32
C ARG A 228 -14.05 -31.94 9.26
N MET A 229 -13.02 -31.16 9.54
CA MET A 229 -11.63 -31.62 9.52
C MET A 229 -11.35 -32.67 10.60
N GLU A 230 -12.04 -32.62 11.74
CA GLU A 230 -11.92 -33.65 12.79
C GLU A 230 -12.73 -34.93 12.47
N THR A 231 -13.80 -34.82 11.69
CA THR A 231 -14.72 -35.94 11.42
C THR A 231 -14.29 -36.79 10.21
N PHE A 232 -13.71 -36.16 9.19
CA PHE A 232 -13.46 -36.79 7.89
C PHE A 232 -11.96 -36.87 7.58
N ASP A 233 -11.55 -38.03 7.07
CA ASP A 233 -10.19 -38.25 6.56
C ASP A 233 -10.02 -37.61 5.17
N ASP A 234 -8.78 -37.36 4.74
CA ASP A 234 -8.48 -36.73 3.43
C ASP A 234 -9.05 -37.49 2.22
N SER A 235 -9.36 -38.78 2.37
CA SER A 235 -9.94 -39.64 1.34
C SER A 235 -11.48 -39.63 1.30
N GLU A 236 -12.12 -38.89 2.21
CA GLU A 236 -13.58 -38.88 2.40
C GLU A 236 -14.16 -37.53 2.03
N ILE A 237 -15.05 -37.53 1.03
CA ILE A 237 -15.68 -36.29 0.56
C ILE A 237 -17.05 -36.18 1.23
N ALA A 238 -17.18 -35.21 2.14
CA ALA A 238 -18.45 -34.84 2.73
C ALA A 238 -19.42 -34.34 1.65
N SER A 239 -20.70 -34.70 1.76
CA SER A 239 -21.70 -34.22 0.79
C SER A 239 -21.78 -32.68 0.78
N PRO A 240 -22.10 -32.02 -0.35
CA PRO A 240 -22.21 -30.56 -0.41
C PRO A 240 -23.20 -29.95 0.59
N ASP A 241 -24.15 -30.73 1.10
CA ASP A 241 -25.13 -30.31 2.09
C ASP A 241 -24.66 -30.49 3.54
N THR A 242 -23.60 -31.27 3.77
CA THR A 242 -23.08 -31.61 5.10
C THR A 242 -22.64 -30.36 5.87
N GLU A 243 -21.97 -29.40 5.22
CA GLU A 243 -21.53 -28.16 5.85
C GLU A 243 -22.71 -27.28 6.29
N ASN A 244 -23.75 -27.19 5.46
CA ASN A 244 -24.98 -26.45 5.80
C ASN A 244 -25.74 -27.10 6.98
N GLN A 245 -25.78 -28.44 7.05
CA GLN A 245 -26.40 -29.15 8.16
C GLN A 245 -25.67 -28.88 9.49
N ILE A 246 -24.33 -28.91 9.47
CA ILE A 246 -23.51 -28.59 10.65
C ILE A 246 -23.74 -27.13 11.06
N VAL A 247 -23.70 -26.18 10.10
CA VAL A 247 -23.94 -24.75 10.36
C VAL A 247 -25.33 -24.51 10.96
N ASN A 248 -26.38 -25.17 10.47
CA ASN A 248 -27.74 -25.00 11.01
C ASN A 248 -27.84 -25.48 12.47
N ILE A 249 -27.23 -26.62 12.79
CA ILE A 249 -27.21 -27.15 14.16
C ILE A 249 -26.40 -26.23 15.08
N LEU A 250 -25.23 -25.77 14.63
CA LEU A 250 -24.44 -24.79 15.37
C LEU A 250 -25.21 -23.49 15.59
N LYS A 251 -25.97 -23.04 14.61
CA LYS A 251 -26.80 -21.84 14.73
C LYS A 251 -27.85 -22.00 15.83
N ASP A 252 -28.53 -23.12 15.91
CA ASP A 252 -29.53 -23.40 16.95
C ASP A 252 -28.90 -23.57 18.34
N LEU A 253 -27.65 -24.05 18.41
CA LEU A 253 -26.93 -24.26 19.67
C LEU A 253 -26.30 -22.96 20.22
N LEU A 254 -25.67 -22.19 19.34
CA LEU A 254 -24.81 -21.06 19.67
C LEU A 254 -25.55 -19.73 19.69
N ILE A 255 -26.58 -19.56 18.86
CA ILE A 255 -27.36 -18.32 18.79
C ILE A 255 -28.59 -18.44 19.69
N THR A 256 -28.54 -17.80 20.86
CA THR A 256 -29.59 -17.93 21.88
C THR A 256 -30.85 -17.14 21.55
N SER A 257 -30.71 -16.00 20.86
CA SER A 257 -31.82 -15.21 20.32
C SER A 257 -31.35 -14.20 19.28
N ARG A 258 -32.28 -13.53 18.58
CA ARG A 258 -31.98 -12.37 17.74
C ARG A 258 -32.58 -11.10 18.35
N THR A 259 -31.87 -9.98 18.24
CA THR A 259 -32.36 -8.66 18.67
C THR A 259 -32.11 -7.63 17.58
N THR A 260 -32.89 -6.55 17.59
CA THR A 260 -32.72 -5.42 16.66
C THR A 260 -32.41 -4.17 17.45
N ILE A 261 -31.27 -3.54 17.20
CA ILE A 261 -30.93 -2.27 17.85
C ILE A 261 -31.58 -1.11 17.09
N LYS A 262 -32.25 -0.21 17.83
CA LYS A 262 -32.95 0.99 17.33
C LYS A 262 -32.55 2.23 18.16
N GLU A 263 -31.29 2.63 18.05
CA GLU A 263 -30.70 3.92 18.47
C GLU A 263 -30.57 4.39 19.94
N GLN A 264 -29.58 5.29 20.11
CA GLN A 264 -29.28 6.29 21.16
C GLN A 264 -29.16 5.86 22.62
N ASN A 265 -29.55 4.65 23.04
CA ASN A 265 -29.36 4.26 24.46
C ASN A 265 -29.00 2.79 24.71
N ASP A 266 -28.62 2.02 23.68
CA ASP A 266 -28.32 0.60 23.85
C ASP A 266 -26.85 0.33 24.21
N LYS A 267 -26.62 -0.22 25.40
CA LYS A 267 -25.30 -0.72 25.88
C LYS A 267 -24.73 -1.87 25.02
N MET A 268 -25.49 -2.37 24.06
CA MET A 268 -25.14 -3.51 23.20
C MET A 268 -24.05 -3.18 22.17
N TRP A 269 -23.90 -1.92 21.77
CA TRP A 269 -22.96 -1.49 20.72
C TRP A 269 -21.50 -1.86 21.01
N ASP A 270 -21.11 -1.84 22.29
CA ASP A 270 -19.73 -2.13 22.71
C ASP A 270 -19.36 -3.61 22.50
N SER A 271 -20.37 -4.48 22.36
CA SER A 271 -20.16 -5.89 22.01
C SER A 271 -20.13 -6.16 20.50
N VAL A 272 -20.54 -5.20 19.66
CA VAL A 272 -20.71 -5.37 18.20
C VAL A 272 -19.64 -4.59 17.42
N PHE A 273 -19.24 -3.40 17.88
CA PHE A 273 -18.27 -2.53 17.20
C PHE A 273 -17.03 -2.34 18.08
N TRP A 274 -16.24 -3.40 18.19
CA TRP A 274 -15.17 -3.51 19.18
C TRP A 274 -13.78 -3.07 18.68
N ASN A 275 -13.62 -2.74 17.40
CA ASN A 275 -12.31 -2.43 16.79
C ASN A 275 -12.12 -0.96 16.41
N ASP A 276 -13.18 -0.17 16.27
CA ASP A 276 -13.06 1.24 15.88
C ASP A 276 -14.33 2.02 16.25
N GLU A 277 -14.18 3.04 17.10
CA GLU A 277 -15.30 3.86 17.58
C GLU A 277 -16.00 4.64 16.45
N ASN A 278 -15.29 4.89 15.34
CA ASN A 278 -15.81 5.67 14.21
C ASN A 278 -16.79 4.89 13.32
N TYR A 279 -16.93 3.58 13.54
CA TYR A 279 -17.89 2.73 12.82
C TYR A 279 -19.20 2.53 13.59
N ARG A 280 -19.31 3.05 14.83
CA ARG A 280 -20.51 2.90 15.64
C ARG A 280 -21.65 3.72 15.01
N PRO A 281 -22.81 3.13 14.67
CA PRO A 281 -23.84 3.81 13.89
C PRO A 281 -24.42 5.06 14.56
N ASP A 282 -24.55 5.06 15.88
CA ASP A 282 -25.06 6.17 16.69
C ASP A 282 -24.06 7.34 16.81
N LYS A 283 -22.77 7.07 17.00
CA LYS A 283 -21.71 8.10 16.96
C LYS A 283 -21.61 8.69 15.56
N THR A 284 -21.75 7.84 14.55
CA THR A 284 -21.73 8.24 13.14
C THR A 284 -22.89 9.17 12.81
N THR A 285 -24.12 8.83 13.18
CA THR A 285 -25.27 9.71 12.90
C THR A 285 -25.29 10.96 13.74
N LYS A 286 -24.83 10.91 14.99
CA LYS A 286 -24.62 12.12 15.78
C LYS A 286 -23.69 13.09 15.05
N THR A 287 -22.54 12.60 14.60
CA THR A 287 -21.55 13.41 13.85
C THR A 287 -22.12 13.94 12.54
N LEU A 288 -22.85 13.10 11.78
CA LEU A 288 -23.50 13.50 10.53
C LEU A 288 -24.58 14.55 10.74
N ASN A 289 -25.36 14.45 11.82
CA ASN A 289 -26.39 15.42 12.17
C ASN A 289 -25.80 16.73 12.67
N GLU A 290 -24.70 16.70 13.43
CA GLU A 290 -23.94 17.90 13.80
C GLU A 290 -23.36 18.62 12.58
N ILE A 291 -22.94 17.86 11.56
CA ILE A 291 -22.53 18.39 10.26
C ILE A 291 -23.74 18.98 9.52
N LEU A 292 -24.84 18.24 9.43
CA LEU A 292 -26.05 18.67 8.73
C LEU A 292 -26.58 19.99 9.30
N ASN A 293 -26.61 20.13 10.63
CA ASN A 293 -27.07 21.34 11.32
C ASN A 293 -26.18 22.57 11.08
N LYS A 294 -24.93 22.39 10.64
CA LYS A 294 -24.00 23.48 10.31
C LYS A 294 -24.07 23.94 8.85
N LEU A 295 -24.82 23.23 8.01
CA LEU A 295 -25.01 23.57 6.59
C LEU A 295 -26.18 24.56 6.41
N ASP A 296 -26.13 25.35 5.35
CA ASP A 296 -27.24 26.21 4.95
C ASP A 296 -28.45 25.38 4.47
N LYS A 297 -29.67 25.94 4.57
CA LYS A 297 -30.92 25.24 4.23
C LYS A 297 -30.95 24.72 2.80
N GLU A 298 -30.36 25.44 1.85
CA GLU A 298 -30.32 25.02 0.44
C GLU A 298 -29.43 23.77 0.27
N THR A 299 -28.27 23.76 0.95
CA THR A 299 -27.35 22.62 0.97
C THR A 299 -27.93 21.42 1.72
N GLN A 300 -28.62 21.62 2.85
CA GLN A 300 -29.33 20.55 3.57
C GLN A 300 -30.36 19.87 2.66
N GLN A 301 -31.14 20.65 1.90
CA GLN A 301 -32.18 20.13 1.02
C GLN A 301 -31.61 19.40 -0.20
N LYS A 302 -30.49 19.87 -0.76
CA LYS A 302 -29.73 19.14 -1.81
C LYS A 302 -29.19 17.81 -1.29
N LEU A 303 -28.70 17.78 -0.05
CA LEU A 303 -28.19 16.58 0.58
C LEU A 303 -29.32 15.56 0.83
N ALA A 304 -30.45 16.00 1.41
CA ALA A 304 -31.63 15.18 1.63
C ALA A 304 -32.14 14.54 0.33
N ASN A 305 -32.24 15.32 -0.76
CA ASN A 305 -32.64 14.83 -2.08
C ASN A 305 -31.67 13.79 -2.66
N LEU A 306 -30.36 13.92 -2.40
CA LEU A 306 -29.37 12.93 -2.83
C LEU A 306 -29.50 11.62 -2.07
N PHE A 307 -29.74 11.66 -0.75
CA PHE A 307 -29.94 10.46 0.05
C PHE A 307 -31.25 9.75 -0.29
N GLN A 308 -32.33 10.49 -0.57
CA GLN A 308 -33.58 9.91 -1.07
C GLN A 308 -33.42 9.25 -2.46
N LYS A 309 -32.67 9.86 -3.39
CA LYS A 309 -32.41 9.26 -4.71
C LYS A 309 -31.46 8.05 -4.66
N ALA A 310 -30.55 8.03 -3.70
CA ALA A 310 -29.45 7.07 -3.65
C ALA A 310 -29.79 5.71 -2.99
N GLU A 311 -31.05 5.44 -2.62
CA GLU A 311 -31.47 4.08 -2.24
C GLU A 311 -31.30 3.05 -3.39
N SER A 312 -31.10 3.53 -4.63
CA SER A 312 -31.03 2.70 -5.85
C SER A 312 -29.63 2.51 -6.48
N GLN A 313 -28.57 3.18 -5.99
CA GLN A 313 -27.21 3.11 -6.61
C GLN A 313 -26.08 3.02 -5.59
N SER A 314 -25.06 2.19 -5.84
CA SER A 314 -23.84 2.09 -5.03
C SER A 314 -22.88 3.27 -5.30
N GLY A 315 -22.58 4.04 -4.25
CA GLY A 315 -21.63 5.16 -4.29
C GLY A 315 -22.24 6.52 -4.60
N ILE A 316 -22.01 7.52 -3.73
CA ILE A 316 -22.36 8.92 -3.97
C ILE A 316 -21.05 9.71 -4.07
N GLN A 317 -20.77 10.35 -5.21
CA GLN A 317 -19.67 11.31 -5.31
C GLN A 317 -20.15 12.71 -4.86
N LEU A 318 -19.52 13.23 -3.81
CA LEU A 318 -19.82 14.55 -3.20
C LEU A 318 -18.90 15.66 -3.73
N THR A 319 -18.55 15.63 -5.01
CA THR A 319 -17.57 16.55 -5.64
C THR A 319 -17.97 18.03 -5.53
N TRP A 320 -19.26 18.33 -5.51
CA TRP A 320 -19.83 19.68 -5.36
C TRP A 320 -19.71 20.26 -3.94
N MET A 321 -19.31 19.46 -2.94
CA MET A 321 -19.09 19.91 -1.56
C MET A 321 -17.66 20.40 -1.30
N LYS A 322 -16.73 20.25 -2.26
CA LYS A 322 -15.35 20.76 -2.13
C LYS A 322 -15.36 22.28 -1.95
N GLY A 323 -14.89 22.74 -0.78
CA GLY A 323 -14.77 24.16 -0.43
C GLY A 323 -15.86 24.72 0.48
N LYS A 324 -16.97 23.99 0.70
CA LYS A 324 -18.07 24.44 1.59
C LYS A 324 -17.94 24.02 3.05
N MET A 325 -16.92 23.24 3.41
CA MET A 325 -16.69 22.71 4.77
C MET A 325 -15.20 22.60 5.11
N LYS A 326 -14.86 22.53 6.41
CA LYS A 326 -13.50 22.18 6.87
C LYS A 326 -13.08 20.81 6.31
N LYS A 327 -11.79 20.67 5.97
CA LYS A 327 -11.19 19.50 5.29
C LYS A 327 -11.47 18.17 6.00
N GLU A 328 -11.47 18.17 7.33
CA GLU A 328 -11.79 17.01 8.18
C GLU A 328 -13.26 16.60 8.08
N SER A 329 -14.19 17.54 8.18
CA SER A 329 -15.63 17.25 8.03
C SER A 329 -15.98 16.74 6.63
N ASN A 330 -15.29 17.24 5.60
CA ASN A 330 -15.46 16.76 4.23
C ASN A 330 -14.93 15.32 4.06
N THR A 331 -13.82 14.99 4.74
CA THR A 331 -13.25 13.64 4.74
C THR A 331 -14.17 12.64 5.44
N ILE A 332 -14.67 13.00 6.63
CA ILE A 332 -15.64 12.18 7.39
C ILE A 332 -16.92 11.97 6.59
N MET A 333 -17.45 13.03 5.94
CA MET A 333 -18.63 12.90 5.10
C MET A 333 -18.37 11.98 3.91
N THR A 334 -17.24 12.10 3.21
CA THR A 334 -16.95 11.29 2.03
C THR A 334 -16.71 9.81 2.38
N GLN A 335 -16.00 9.53 3.48
CA GLN A 335 -15.71 8.17 3.93
C GLN A 335 -16.95 7.43 4.46
N THR A 336 -17.80 8.13 5.23
CA THR A 336 -19.01 7.57 5.83
C THR A 336 -20.12 7.39 4.79
N VAL A 337 -20.33 8.37 3.91
CA VAL A 337 -21.37 8.33 2.89
C VAL A 337 -21.02 7.34 1.76
N GLY A 338 -19.74 7.11 1.50
CA GLY A 338 -19.27 6.13 0.52
C GLY A 338 -19.53 4.66 0.90
N ARG A 339 -19.75 4.35 2.19
CA ARG A 339 -19.81 2.96 2.69
C ARG A 339 -21.18 2.45 3.14
N LYS A 340 -22.24 3.27 3.13
CA LYS A 340 -23.70 2.97 3.19
C LYS A 340 -24.28 1.91 4.18
N ASN A 341 -23.48 1.19 4.96
CA ASN A 341 -23.94 -0.07 5.55
C ASN A 341 -24.75 0.06 6.85
N HIS A 342 -24.64 1.18 7.58
CA HIS A 342 -25.22 1.26 8.93
C HIS A 342 -26.05 2.52 9.24
N VAL A 343 -26.20 3.45 8.29
CA VAL A 343 -26.91 4.73 8.48
C VAL A 343 -27.89 4.99 7.35
N GLN A 344 -29.07 5.54 7.65
CA GLN A 344 -30.08 6.01 6.70
C GLN A 344 -30.53 7.43 7.04
N PHE A 345 -31.22 8.09 6.11
CA PHE A 345 -31.79 9.44 6.30
C PHE A 345 -33.30 9.31 6.38
N ASP A 346 -33.92 9.77 7.48
CA ASP A 346 -35.37 9.62 7.71
C ASP A 346 -36.23 10.74 7.09
N GLY A 347 -35.59 11.71 6.45
CA GLY A 347 -36.24 12.89 5.87
C GLY A 347 -35.89 14.20 6.60
N GLU A 348 -35.53 14.12 7.88
CA GLU A 348 -35.11 15.27 8.68
C GLU A 348 -33.67 15.13 9.18
N LYS A 349 -33.26 13.92 9.56
CA LYS A 349 -31.95 13.62 10.15
C LYS A 349 -31.43 12.25 9.73
N PHE A 350 -30.15 12.03 9.97
CA PHE A 350 -29.53 10.71 9.88
C PHE A 350 -29.85 9.86 11.11
N VAL A 351 -30.21 8.61 10.88
CA VAL A 351 -30.61 7.60 11.87
C VAL A 351 -29.89 6.27 11.55
N PRO A 352 -29.23 5.56 12.49
CA PRO A 352 -28.89 4.15 12.35
C PRO A 352 -29.93 3.33 11.59
N LYS A 353 -29.45 2.54 10.63
CA LYS A 353 -30.25 1.47 10.05
C LYS A 353 -30.53 0.41 11.11
N PRO A 354 -31.74 -0.18 11.17
CA PRO A 354 -32.00 -1.32 12.04
C PRO A 354 -31.06 -2.50 11.69
N ILE A 355 -30.28 -2.96 12.67
CA ILE A 355 -29.37 -4.10 12.50
C ILE A 355 -29.90 -5.27 13.33
N GLN A 356 -30.13 -6.42 12.67
CA GLN A 356 -30.42 -7.68 13.35
C GLN A 356 -29.11 -8.29 13.86
N LEU A 357 -29.05 -8.59 15.16
CA LEU A 357 -27.87 -9.16 15.81
C LEU A 357 -28.20 -10.53 16.40
N GLY A 358 -27.25 -11.46 16.30
CA GLY A 358 -27.30 -12.74 17.00
C GLY A 358 -26.76 -12.58 18.43
N ARG A 359 -27.52 -13.00 19.44
CA ARG A 359 -27.08 -13.06 20.83
C ARG A 359 -26.37 -14.40 21.06
N ILE A 360 -25.20 -14.33 21.69
CA ILE A 360 -24.36 -15.49 22.00
C ILE A 360 -24.05 -15.46 23.49
N ASN A 361 -24.25 -16.61 24.15
CA ASN A 361 -23.88 -16.80 25.55
C ASN A 361 -22.46 -17.39 25.62
N LEU A 362 -21.49 -16.60 26.08
CA LEU A 362 -20.09 -16.95 26.20
C LEU A 362 -19.82 -17.99 27.30
N ASP A 363 -20.66 -18.06 28.34
CA ASP A 363 -20.51 -19.07 29.41
C ASP A 363 -20.62 -20.48 28.86
N LYS A 364 -21.45 -20.68 27.82
CA LYS A 364 -21.58 -21.99 27.16
C LYS A 364 -20.24 -22.49 26.61
N PHE A 365 -19.36 -21.59 26.16
CA PHE A 365 -18.05 -21.96 25.62
C PHE A 365 -16.99 -22.14 26.73
N ARG A 366 -17.28 -21.70 27.95
CA ARG A 366 -16.41 -21.86 29.12
C ARG A 366 -16.77 -23.12 29.92
N ASP A 367 -18.02 -23.54 29.80
CA ASP A 367 -18.52 -24.79 30.38
C ASP A 367 -18.37 -25.96 29.40
N SER A 368 -17.40 -26.83 29.69
CA SER A 368 -17.19 -28.08 28.94
C SER A 368 -18.43 -29.00 28.89
N GLN A 369 -19.39 -28.87 29.82
CA GLN A 369 -20.62 -29.67 29.82
C GLN A 369 -21.65 -29.21 28.79
N SER A 370 -21.62 -27.93 28.39
CA SER A 370 -22.59 -27.33 27.47
C SER A 370 -22.55 -27.96 26.06
N PHE A 371 -21.47 -28.65 25.70
CA PHE A 371 -21.27 -29.29 24.41
C PHE A 371 -20.98 -30.80 24.48
N GLN A 372 -21.25 -31.48 25.60
CA GLN A 372 -20.98 -32.92 25.70
C GLN A 372 -21.70 -33.72 24.59
N ASN A 373 -20.89 -34.21 23.64
CA ASN A 373 -21.17 -35.23 22.63
C ASN A 373 -22.46 -35.05 21.81
N ARG A 374 -22.68 -33.84 21.26
CA ARG A 374 -23.74 -33.61 20.27
C ARG A 374 -23.34 -34.23 18.93
N ASN A 375 -23.87 -35.41 18.64
CA ASN A 375 -23.55 -36.13 17.41
C ASN A 375 -24.50 -35.75 16.26
N VAL A 376 -23.92 -35.44 15.11
CA VAL A 376 -24.63 -35.15 13.87
C VAL A 376 -24.36 -36.25 12.87
N ARG A 377 -25.41 -36.85 12.30
CA ARG A 377 -25.26 -37.87 11.26
C ARG A 377 -25.02 -37.18 9.92
N VAL A 378 -23.81 -37.30 9.41
CA VAL A 378 -23.38 -36.63 8.18
C VAL A 378 -23.11 -37.67 7.10
N ARG A 379 -23.58 -37.39 5.89
CA ARG A 379 -23.34 -38.25 4.72
C ARG A 379 -22.00 -37.91 4.09
N TYR A 380 -21.29 -38.95 3.70
CA TYR A 380 -20.04 -38.83 2.98
C TYR A 380 -19.93 -39.95 1.95
N THR A 381 -19.07 -39.72 0.98
CA THR A 381 -18.72 -40.72 -0.01
C THR A 381 -17.23 -40.96 0.12
N ILE A 382 -16.85 -42.21 0.29
CA ILE A 382 -15.45 -42.62 0.19
C ILE A 382 -15.04 -42.40 -1.26
N ASN A 383 -13.89 -41.80 -1.50
CA ASN A 383 -13.32 -41.77 -2.84
C ASN A 383 -13.28 -43.19 -3.40
N VAL A 384 -14.19 -43.50 -4.32
CA VAL A 384 -13.81 -44.34 -5.44
C VAL A 384 -12.93 -43.40 -6.24
N GLU A 385 -11.61 -43.52 -6.06
CA GLU A 385 -10.69 -42.89 -6.99
C GLU A 385 -11.20 -43.25 -8.39
N LEU A 386 -11.57 -42.24 -9.19
CA LEU A 386 -11.79 -42.39 -10.63
C LEU A 386 -10.42 -42.65 -11.28
N SER A 387 -9.88 -43.81 -10.95
CA SER A 387 -8.76 -44.46 -11.59
C SER A 387 -9.42 -45.43 -12.55
N VAL A 388 -9.77 -44.98 -13.76
CA VAL A 388 -10.21 -45.90 -14.81
C VAL A 388 -8.95 -46.53 -15.40
N PRO A 389 -8.62 -47.80 -15.14
CA PRO A 389 -7.62 -48.50 -15.93
C PRO A 389 -8.20 -48.77 -17.32
N ILE A 390 -7.72 -48.08 -18.34
CA ILE A 390 -7.94 -48.50 -19.73
C ILE A 390 -7.04 -49.72 -19.95
N LYS A 391 -7.61 -50.92 -19.79
CA LYS A 391 -7.00 -52.17 -20.25
C LYS A 391 -7.57 -52.53 -21.62
N PHE A 392 -6.69 -52.67 -22.59
CA PHE A 392 -7.01 -53.18 -23.91
C PHE A 392 -7.24 -54.69 -23.81
N MET A 393 -8.47 -55.13 -24.06
CA MET A 393 -8.80 -56.55 -24.29
C MET A 393 -8.64 -56.83 -25.79
N GLU A 394 -7.69 -57.70 -26.13
CA GLU A 394 -7.67 -58.40 -27.40
C GLU A 394 -8.80 -59.44 -27.43
N HIS A 395 -9.67 -59.38 -28.45
CA HIS A 395 -10.44 -60.54 -28.88
C HIS A 395 -10.46 -60.65 -30.40
N THR A 396 -9.87 -61.77 -30.84
CA THR A 396 -10.08 -62.56 -32.06
C THR A 396 -11.59 -62.68 -32.40
N GLU A 397 -12.09 -62.71 -33.64
CA GLU A 397 -11.67 -63.41 -34.86
C GLU A 397 -12.34 -62.77 -36.08
N LEU A 398 -11.66 -62.75 -37.23
CA LEU A 398 -12.22 -63.21 -38.51
C LEU A 398 -11.06 -63.46 -39.48
N THR A 399 -10.98 -64.71 -39.92
CA THR A 399 -10.07 -65.29 -40.92
C THR A 399 -10.32 -64.64 -42.30
N VAL A 400 -9.38 -64.55 -43.24
CA VAL A 400 -8.72 -65.64 -43.98
C VAL A 400 -7.54 -65.04 -44.77
N THR A 401 -6.36 -65.63 -44.53
CA THR A 401 -5.17 -65.79 -45.37
C THR A 401 -4.96 -64.86 -46.58
N ASP A 402 -4.02 -63.92 -46.44
CA ASP A 402 -2.96 -63.58 -47.42
C ASP A 402 -1.95 -62.54 -46.85
N GLU A 403 -2.27 -61.91 -45.71
CA GLU A 403 -1.47 -60.83 -45.08
C GLU A 403 -0.21 -61.27 -44.31
N TRP A 404 -0.05 -62.56 -44.00
CA TRP A 404 0.99 -63.07 -43.09
C TRP A 404 2.43 -62.84 -43.57
N ASN A 405 2.65 -62.83 -44.89
CA ASN A 405 4.00 -62.67 -45.45
C ASN A 405 4.45 -61.21 -45.53
N ASN A 406 3.51 -60.25 -45.60
CA ASN A 406 3.82 -58.82 -45.58
C ASN A 406 4.06 -58.33 -44.13
N LEU A 407 3.31 -58.88 -43.18
CA LEU A 407 3.46 -58.58 -41.76
C LEU A 407 4.85 -58.96 -41.20
N LYS A 408 5.52 -59.97 -41.75
CA LYS A 408 6.83 -60.41 -41.26
C LYS A 408 7.96 -59.41 -41.56
N GLU A 409 7.90 -58.77 -42.72
CA GLU A 409 8.81 -57.68 -43.12
C GLU A 409 8.49 -56.40 -42.34
N GLN A 410 7.21 -56.05 -42.21
CA GLN A 410 6.78 -54.90 -41.41
C GLN A 410 7.12 -55.07 -39.93
N LEU A 411 7.00 -56.28 -39.37
CA LEU A 411 7.35 -56.59 -37.98
C LEU A 411 8.85 -56.38 -37.72
N LYS A 412 9.72 -56.70 -38.68
CA LYS A 412 11.17 -56.48 -38.56
C LYS A 412 11.52 -54.99 -38.54
N ALA A 413 10.92 -54.20 -39.44
CA ALA A 413 11.06 -52.74 -39.44
C ALA A 413 10.47 -52.11 -38.16
N THR A 414 9.36 -52.67 -37.66
CA THR A 414 8.71 -52.20 -36.43
C THR A 414 9.55 -52.51 -35.19
N VAL A 415 10.27 -53.64 -35.17
CA VAL A 415 11.19 -54.00 -34.07
C VAL A 415 12.43 -53.09 -34.05
N GLU A 416 12.99 -52.73 -35.21
CA GLU A 416 14.10 -51.75 -35.27
C GLU A 416 13.64 -50.34 -34.86
N LEU A 417 12.44 -49.94 -35.27
CA LEU A 417 11.84 -48.69 -34.83
C LEU A 417 11.60 -48.70 -33.31
N LEU A 418 11.02 -49.79 -32.76
CA LEU A 418 10.81 -49.98 -31.31
C LEU A 418 12.10 -49.90 -30.51
N ASN A 419 13.21 -50.46 -31.01
CA ASN A 419 14.50 -50.38 -30.33
C ASN A 419 15.08 -48.95 -30.36
N THR A 420 14.88 -48.23 -31.46
CA THR A 420 15.27 -46.82 -31.58
C THR A 420 14.44 -45.94 -30.63
N THR A 421 13.12 -46.13 -30.63
CA THR A 421 12.19 -45.45 -29.72
C THR A 421 12.47 -45.81 -28.26
N SER A 422 12.90 -47.03 -27.97
CA SER A 422 13.33 -47.45 -26.62
C SER A 422 14.60 -46.72 -26.15
N GLY A 423 15.55 -46.51 -27.07
CA GLY A 423 16.76 -45.71 -26.83
C GLY A 423 16.42 -44.23 -26.57
N GLU A 424 15.56 -43.63 -27.39
CA GLU A 424 15.08 -42.25 -27.20
C GLU A 424 14.27 -42.10 -25.91
N LEU A 425 13.41 -43.08 -25.58
CA LEU A 425 12.66 -43.09 -24.32
C LEU A 425 13.60 -43.14 -23.10
N SER A 426 14.74 -43.81 -23.24
CA SER A 426 15.77 -43.85 -22.19
C SER A 426 16.48 -42.51 -22.02
N SER A 427 16.73 -41.76 -23.11
CA SER A 427 17.26 -40.39 -23.01
C SER A 427 16.24 -39.43 -22.39
N VAL A 428 14.97 -39.51 -22.81
CA VAL A 428 13.89 -38.70 -22.24
C VAL A 428 13.70 -39.00 -20.76
N LYS A 429 13.90 -40.25 -20.32
CA LYS A 429 13.87 -40.61 -18.89
C LYS A 429 15.00 -39.95 -18.10
N LEU A 430 16.20 -39.85 -18.67
CA LEU A 430 17.34 -39.15 -18.06
C LEU A 430 17.09 -37.63 -18.00
N ASP A 431 16.59 -37.03 -19.08
CA ASP A 431 16.25 -35.60 -19.12
C ASP A 431 15.12 -35.26 -18.14
N LEU A 432 14.13 -36.15 -18.01
CA LEU A 432 13.07 -36.01 -17.02
C LEU A 432 13.61 -36.10 -15.60
N ALA A 433 14.54 -37.02 -15.33
CA ALA A 433 15.19 -37.12 -14.01
C ALA A 433 15.97 -35.83 -13.68
N ALA A 434 16.70 -35.27 -14.66
CA ALA A 434 17.40 -34.00 -14.49
C ALA A 434 16.43 -32.83 -14.25
N ALA A 435 15.31 -32.77 -14.96
CA ALA A 435 14.28 -31.75 -14.76
C ALA A 435 13.62 -31.84 -13.37
N VAL A 436 13.37 -33.07 -12.87
CA VAL A 436 12.83 -33.30 -11.53
C VAL A 436 13.82 -32.86 -10.45
N MET A 437 15.12 -33.13 -10.61
CA MET A 437 16.14 -32.63 -9.68
C MET A 437 16.17 -31.09 -9.64
N LYS A 438 16.11 -30.45 -10.81
CA LYS A 438 16.09 -28.98 -10.92
C LYS A 438 14.84 -28.35 -10.29
N LEU A 439 13.67 -29.00 -10.44
CA LEU A 439 12.45 -28.58 -9.75
C LEU A 439 12.55 -28.75 -8.23
N GLY A 440 13.22 -29.79 -7.76
CA GLY A 440 13.52 -30.00 -6.34
C GLY A 440 14.41 -28.89 -5.76
N GLU A 441 15.46 -28.51 -6.48
CA GLU A 441 16.34 -27.39 -6.10
C GLU A 441 15.57 -26.06 -6.03
N MET A 442 14.75 -25.76 -7.04
CA MET A 442 13.91 -24.56 -7.06
C MET A 442 12.91 -24.53 -5.90
N ASN A 443 12.31 -25.67 -5.55
CA ASN A 443 11.39 -25.78 -4.42
C ASN A 443 12.11 -25.52 -3.09
N ASN A 444 13.32 -26.03 -2.91
CA ASN A 444 14.15 -25.76 -1.73
C ASN A 444 14.54 -24.28 -1.64
N GLU A 445 14.90 -23.65 -2.76
CA GLU A 445 15.21 -22.21 -2.82
C GLU A 445 14.00 -21.36 -2.43
N TRP A 446 12.82 -21.68 -2.96
CA TRP A 446 11.57 -21.00 -2.61
C TRP A 446 11.19 -21.18 -1.15
N THR A 447 11.35 -22.38 -0.61
CA THR A 447 11.08 -22.68 0.80
C THR A 447 12.00 -21.86 1.72
N ASN A 448 13.28 -21.77 1.39
CA ASN A 448 14.25 -20.96 2.13
C ASN A 448 13.91 -19.46 2.04
N LYS A 449 13.59 -18.95 0.85
CA LYS A 449 13.13 -17.54 0.67
C LYS A 449 11.88 -17.23 1.49
N PHE A 450 10.91 -18.15 1.52
CA PHE A 450 9.69 -17.98 2.31
C PHE A 450 9.99 -17.94 3.81
N LYS A 451 10.88 -18.83 4.28
CA LYS A 451 11.33 -18.83 5.68
C LYS A 451 12.03 -17.53 6.07
N THR A 452 12.98 -17.05 5.27
CA THR A 452 13.69 -15.78 5.51
C THR A 452 12.72 -14.59 5.50
N THR A 453 11.74 -14.59 4.59
CA THR A 453 10.73 -13.54 4.51
C THR A 453 9.82 -13.53 5.76
N SER A 454 9.43 -14.71 6.25
CA SER A 454 8.64 -14.86 7.48
C SER A 454 9.41 -14.37 8.71
N GLU A 455 10.70 -14.70 8.82
CA GLU A 455 11.57 -14.24 9.91
C GLU A 455 11.79 -12.72 9.87
N LEU A 456 11.96 -12.15 8.68
CA LEU A 456 12.06 -10.71 8.49
C LEU A 456 10.75 -10.02 8.89
N LEU A 457 9.60 -10.54 8.46
CA LEU A 457 8.28 -10.00 8.79
C LEU A 457 8.04 -10.01 10.30
N ASN A 458 8.38 -11.11 10.99
CA ASN A 458 8.26 -11.20 12.45
C ASN A 458 9.17 -10.18 13.16
N THR A 459 10.38 -9.94 12.62
CA THR A 459 11.30 -8.93 13.15
C THR A 459 10.74 -7.51 12.95
N THR A 460 10.18 -7.21 11.78
CA THR A 460 9.52 -5.93 11.50
C THR A 460 8.33 -5.70 12.43
N VAL A 461 7.48 -6.70 12.65
CA VAL A 461 6.35 -6.60 13.60
C VAL A 461 6.84 -6.30 15.02
N LYS A 462 7.88 -6.99 15.50
CA LYS A 462 8.48 -6.71 16.82
C LYS A 462 9.00 -5.28 16.95
N ASN A 463 9.64 -4.77 15.91
CA ASN A 463 10.15 -3.39 15.91
C ASN A 463 8.99 -2.38 15.92
N LEU A 464 7.93 -2.62 15.14
CA LEU A 464 6.74 -1.75 15.13
C LEU A 464 6.04 -1.70 16.49
N VAL A 465 5.95 -2.84 17.19
CA VAL A 465 5.41 -2.89 18.56
C VAL A 465 6.26 -2.03 19.50
N LYS A 466 7.59 -2.16 19.46
CA LYS A 466 8.50 -1.32 20.27
C LYS A 466 8.32 0.17 19.96
N THR A 467 8.25 0.55 18.69
CA THR A 467 8.02 1.95 18.29
C THR A 467 6.67 2.47 18.78
N ASN A 468 5.63 1.64 18.77
CA ASN A 468 4.31 2.01 19.28
C ASN A 468 4.32 2.24 20.81
N ASP A 469 5.09 1.43 21.55
CA ASP A 469 5.28 1.59 23.00
C ASP A 469 6.06 2.88 23.32
N GLU A 470 7.11 3.18 22.55
CA GLU A 470 7.87 4.43 22.68
C GLU A 470 6.99 5.65 22.36
N LEU A 471 6.19 5.60 21.29
CA LEU A 471 5.25 6.66 20.93
C LEU A 471 4.23 6.90 22.06
N SER A 472 3.77 5.84 22.71
CA SER A 472 2.85 5.92 23.85
C SER A 472 3.48 6.55 25.08
N ARG A 473 4.79 6.35 25.31
CA ARG A 473 5.55 7.05 26.36
C ARG A 473 5.70 8.53 26.04
N VAL A 474 6.14 8.86 24.82
CA VAL A 474 6.27 10.25 24.35
C VAL A 474 4.95 11.01 24.47
N LYS A 475 3.81 10.38 24.14
CA LYS A 475 2.49 10.98 24.31
C LYS A 475 2.16 11.32 25.77
N ARG A 476 2.53 10.45 26.73
CA ARG A 476 2.36 10.73 28.16
C ARG A 476 3.25 11.87 28.62
N ASP A 477 4.52 11.87 28.22
CA ASP A 477 5.46 12.92 28.59
C ASP A 477 5.01 14.27 28.05
N LEU A 478 4.58 14.33 26.77
CA LEU A 478 4.01 15.53 26.17
C LEU A 478 2.78 16.04 26.93
N THR A 479 1.93 15.14 27.41
CA THR A 479 0.75 15.50 28.22
C THR A 479 1.18 16.09 29.56
N HIS A 480 2.18 15.51 30.23
CA HIS A 480 2.75 16.04 31.46
C HIS A 480 3.38 17.42 31.26
N THR A 481 4.20 17.60 30.22
CA THR A 481 4.81 18.88 29.88
C THR A 481 3.76 19.93 29.58
N THR A 482 2.71 19.58 28.83
CA THR A 482 1.60 20.49 28.51
C THR A 482 0.88 20.97 29.78
N ASN A 483 0.63 20.06 30.73
CA ASN A 483 -0.02 20.41 32.00
C ASN A 483 0.90 21.27 32.88
N ALA A 484 2.20 20.97 32.92
CA ALA A 484 3.18 21.79 33.63
C ALA A 484 3.26 23.20 33.03
N LEU A 485 3.28 23.32 31.69
CA LEU A 485 3.30 24.62 31.00
C LEU A 485 2.06 25.46 31.31
N LYS A 486 0.87 24.82 31.35
CA LYS A 486 -0.38 25.48 31.77
C LYS A 486 -0.30 25.98 33.20
N ALA A 487 0.22 25.17 34.13
CA ALA A 487 0.39 25.57 35.52
C ALA A 487 1.35 26.76 35.67
N THR A 488 2.49 26.73 34.96
CA THR A 488 3.44 27.85 34.94
C THR A 488 2.82 29.11 34.33
N SER A 489 2.04 28.99 33.24
CA SER A 489 1.34 30.12 32.64
C SER A 489 0.34 30.76 33.60
N ILE A 490 -0.39 29.96 34.37
CA ILE A 490 -1.32 30.47 35.40
C ILE A 490 -0.55 31.19 36.50
N ARG A 491 0.58 30.62 36.95
CA ARG A 491 1.42 31.25 37.99
C ARG A 491 1.98 32.59 37.53
N LEU A 492 2.50 32.66 36.31
CA LEU A 492 3.02 33.89 35.73
C LEU A 492 1.93 34.96 35.55
N ASP A 493 0.71 34.59 35.15
CA ASP A 493 -0.39 35.55 35.05
C ASP A 493 -0.82 36.08 36.44
N HIS A 494 -0.76 35.24 37.47
CA HIS A 494 -1.00 35.67 38.85
C HIS A 494 0.10 36.61 39.35
N GLU A 495 1.38 36.26 39.20
CA GLU A 495 2.52 37.10 39.56
C GLU A 495 2.46 38.46 38.84
N ARG A 496 2.11 38.48 37.55
CA ARG A 496 1.90 39.71 36.77
C ARG A 496 0.83 40.61 37.38
N LYS A 497 -0.34 40.05 37.73
CA LYS A 497 -1.46 40.81 38.33
C LYS A 497 -1.05 41.39 39.69
N VAL A 498 -0.37 40.61 40.53
CA VAL A 498 0.13 41.09 41.82
C VAL A 498 1.13 42.23 41.65
N ASN A 499 2.06 42.12 40.70
CA ASN A 499 3.02 43.20 40.43
C ASN A 499 2.35 44.45 39.87
N GLU A 500 1.34 44.30 39.00
CA GLU A 500 0.58 45.45 38.48
C GLU A 500 -0.18 46.19 39.59
N GLU A 501 -0.77 45.45 40.54
CA GLU A 501 -1.45 46.01 41.71
C GLU A 501 -0.46 46.73 42.64
N ASN A 502 0.71 46.12 42.90
CA ASN A 502 1.77 46.74 43.70
C ASN A 502 2.29 48.03 43.06
N LEU A 503 2.57 48.01 41.75
CA LEU A 503 2.97 49.20 41.00
C LEU A 503 1.92 50.30 41.04
N ARG A 504 0.63 49.95 40.91
CA ARG A 504 -0.48 50.93 41.06
C ARG A 504 -0.50 51.55 42.45
N ASN A 505 -0.30 50.76 43.50
CA ASN A 505 -0.24 51.25 44.88
C ASN A 505 0.95 52.16 45.11
N GLU A 506 2.14 51.79 44.62
CA GLU A 506 3.34 52.64 44.68
C GLU A 506 3.14 53.96 43.92
N LEU A 507 2.56 53.91 42.71
CA LEU A 507 2.25 55.10 41.93
C LEU A 507 1.27 56.02 42.68
N ARG A 508 0.27 55.45 43.34
CA ARG A 508 -0.69 56.21 44.16
C ARG A 508 0.01 56.90 45.33
N VAL A 509 0.91 56.21 46.03
CA VAL A 509 1.70 56.79 47.11
C VAL A 509 2.61 57.92 46.60
N ILE A 510 3.27 57.71 45.46
CA ILE A 510 4.11 58.74 44.82
C ILE A 510 3.25 59.94 44.41
N SER A 511 2.07 59.72 43.83
CA SER A 511 1.14 60.79 43.45
C SER A 511 0.74 61.66 44.64
N ILE A 512 0.39 61.03 45.78
CA ILE A 512 0.04 61.74 47.02
C ILE A 512 1.25 62.54 47.53
N ARG A 513 2.45 61.96 47.51
CA ARG A 513 3.68 62.67 47.89
C ARG A 513 3.97 63.83 46.94
N LEU A 514 3.71 63.68 45.65
CA LEU A 514 3.91 64.72 44.65
C LEU A 514 2.94 65.89 44.89
N GLU A 515 1.66 65.61 45.13
CA GLU A 515 0.66 66.63 45.50
C GLU A 515 1.05 67.37 46.78
N THR A 516 1.52 66.62 47.79
CA THR A 516 2.04 67.20 49.04
C THR A 516 3.26 68.08 48.76
N THR A 517 4.16 67.64 47.88
CA THR A 517 5.36 68.40 47.49
C THR A 517 4.99 69.65 46.69
N ILE A 518 4.00 69.59 45.81
CA ILE A 518 3.48 70.74 45.07
C ILE A 518 2.85 71.75 46.03
N SER A 519 2.07 71.28 47.00
CA SER A 519 1.51 72.13 48.07
C SER A 519 2.62 72.80 48.87
N ASN A 520 3.59 72.02 49.35
CA ASN A 520 4.75 72.52 50.07
C ASN A 520 5.54 73.51 49.23
N LEU A 521 5.83 73.23 47.95
CA LEU A 521 6.53 74.10 47.02
C LEU A 521 5.76 75.39 46.73
N ASN A 522 4.43 75.40 46.75
CA ASN A 522 3.65 76.62 46.65
C ASN A 522 3.82 77.47 47.92
N THR A 523 3.84 76.84 49.09
CA THR A 523 4.18 77.50 50.37
C THR A 523 5.62 78.03 50.33
N THR A 524 6.60 77.19 49.92
CA THR A 524 8.01 77.59 49.81
C THR A 524 8.22 78.62 48.71
N ARG A 525 7.45 78.63 47.62
CA ARG A 525 7.50 79.68 46.59
C ARG A 525 7.02 81.01 47.16
N THR A 526 6.04 80.96 48.05
CA THR A 526 5.55 82.14 48.79
C THR A 526 6.63 82.62 49.79
N GLU A 527 7.39 81.71 50.39
CA GLU A 527 8.55 82.01 51.24
C GLU A 527 9.80 82.43 50.43
N LEU A 528 10.04 81.86 49.25
CA LEU A 528 11.19 82.12 48.37
C LEU A 528 11.04 83.44 47.64
N ILE A 529 9.82 83.94 47.43
CA ILE A 529 9.60 85.34 47.05
C ILE A 529 10.17 86.28 48.13
N ASN A 530 10.20 85.87 49.40
CA ASN A 530 10.85 86.60 50.49
C ASN A 530 12.37 86.30 50.62
N VAL A 531 12.87 85.13 50.19
CA VAL A 531 14.31 84.74 50.24
C VAL A 531 15.08 85.04 48.93
N LYS A 532 14.40 85.41 47.83
CA LYS A 532 15.03 85.78 46.55
C LYS A 532 15.95 87.01 46.67
N SER A 533 15.86 87.80 47.74
CA SER A 533 16.85 88.84 48.06
C SER A 533 18.21 88.27 48.49
N ASP A 534 18.25 87.04 49.02
CA ASP A 534 19.39 86.53 49.80
C ASP A 534 20.19 85.42 49.10
N PHE A 535 19.65 84.80 48.04
CA PHE A 535 20.24 83.58 47.43
C PHE A 535 20.90 83.79 46.05
N LYS A 536 21.39 84.99 45.74
CA LYS A 536 22.20 85.27 44.52
C LYS A 536 23.68 84.87 44.67
N THR A 537 24.10 84.36 45.84
CA THR A 537 25.52 84.27 46.21
C THR A 537 26.10 82.85 46.26
N ILE A 538 25.31 81.76 46.13
CA ILE A 538 25.79 80.43 46.57
C ILE A 538 25.95 79.34 45.48
N LEU A 539 25.35 79.42 44.29
CA LEU A 539 25.42 78.30 43.33
C LEU A 539 26.16 78.65 42.04
N ASN A 540 27.48 78.82 42.14
CA ASN A 540 28.36 78.83 40.97
C ASN A 540 29.49 77.79 41.07
N ASP A 541 29.32 76.76 41.90
CA ASP A 541 30.31 75.72 42.03
C ASP A 541 29.71 74.33 41.84
N ARG A 542 30.34 73.60 40.90
CA ARG A 542 30.25 72.15 40.63
C ARG A 542 29.17 71.67 39.66
N THR A 543 29.43 71.89 38.36
CA THR A 543 29.10 70.90 37.32
C THR A 543 30.28 70.74 36.34
N SER A 544 30.97 69.61 36.48
CA SER A 544 31.91 68.98 35.53
C SER A 544 31.80 67.47 35.83
N GLU A 545 31.82 66.51 34.91
CA GLU A 545 32.17 66.40 33.50
C GLU A 545 31.53 65.08 33.02
N ILE A 546 30.91 65.05 31.84
CA ILE A 546 30.66 63.79 31.11
C ILE A 546 31.79 63.70 30.09
N VAL A 547 32.71 62.76 30.27
CA VAL A 547 33.80 62.53 29.34
C VAL A 547 33.33 61.52 28.30
N ASP A 548 33.17 61.98 27.05
CA ASP A 548 33.00 61.11 25.89
C ASP A 548 34.31 60.34 25.67
N ILE A 549 34.29 59.03 25.92
CA ILE A 549 35.45 58.15 25.70
C ILE A 549 35.63 57.80 24.21
N GLY A 550 34.71 58.19 23.32
CA GLY A 550 34.78 57.98 21.87
C GLY A 550 34.90 56.51 21.44
N LYS A 551 34.68 55.57 22.35
CA LYS A 551 34.91 54.13 22.19
C LYS A 551 33.83 53.33 22.91
N MET A 552 33.52 52.15 22.39
CA MET A 552 32.58 51.22 23.01
C MET A 552 33.13 50.74 24.38
N PRO A 553 32.32 50.74 25.45
CA PRO A 553 32.79 50.35 26.78
C PRO A 553 33.24 48.89 26.80
N THR A 554 34.35 48.61 27.49
CA THR A 554 34.92 47.25 27.64
C THR A 554 34.77 46.70 29.05
N SER A 555 34.37 47.54 30.01
CA SER A 555 34.28 47.19 31.43
C SER A 555 33.26 48.05 32.17
N CYS A 556 32.92 47.65 33.40
CA CYS A 556 32.12 48.47 34.32
C CYS A 556 32.79 49.80 34.66
N PHE A 557 34.13 49.84 34.65
CA PHE A 557 34.88 51.07 34.86
C PHE A 557 34.69 52.07 33.71
N ASP A 558 34.66 51.60 32.46
CA ASP A 558 34.37 52.45 31.31
C ASP A 558 32.94 53.02 31.39
N LEU A 559 31.96 52.18 31.78
CA LEU A 559 30.58 52.60 31.98
C LEU A 559 30.44 53.64 33.12
N GLU A 560 31.14 53.45 34.24
CA GLU A 560 31.18 54.40 35.36
C GLU A 560 31.75 55.75 34.91
N ARG A 561 32.82 55.75 34.09
CA ARG A 561 33.40 56.97 33.49
C ARG A 561 32.49 57.64 32.47
N MET A 562 31.68 56.86 31.74
CA MET A 562 30.63 57.37 30.85
C MET A 562 29.41 57.93 31.62
N GLY A 563 29.41 57.85 32.95
CA GLY A 563 28.38 58.43 33.80
C GLY A 563 27.29 57.43 34.25
N HIS A 564 27.45 56.13 33.99
CA HIS A 564 26.54 55.11 34.53
C HIS A 564 26.74 54.98 36.04
N LYS A 565 25.65 55.14 36.81
CA LYS A 565 25.65 55.08 38.29
C LYS A 565 24.72 54.01 38.87
N LEU A 566 23.99 53.28 38.03
CA LEU A 566 23.02 52.27 38.45
C LEU A 566 23.55 50.87 38.15
N SER A 567 23.61 50.01 39.18
CA SER A 567 24.02 48.61 39.04
C SER A 567 23.06 47.88 38.09
N GLY A 568 23.58 47.00 37.23
CA GLY A 568 22.75 46.34 36.21
C GLY A 568 23.54 45.50 35.21
N PHE A 569 22.82 44.91 34.26
CA PHE A 569 23.40 44.16 33.15
C PHE A 569 23.71 45.09 31.98
N PHE A 570 24.94 45.03 31.47
CA PHE A 570 25.41 45.86 30.38
C PHE A 570 26.10 44.99 29.32
N SER A 571 25.89 45.33 28.05
CA SER A 571 26.69 44.80 26.96
C SER A 571 27.98 45.61 26.85
N VAL A 572 29.13 44.94 26.89
CA VAL A 572 30.44 45.54 26.65
C VAL A 572 31.18 44.85 25.51
N LYS A 573 32.11 45.57 24.87
CA LYS A 573 32.98 45.02 23.84
C LYS A 573 34.01 44.08 24.48
N GLY A 574 33.91 42.80 24.16
CA GLY A 574 34.91 41.77 24.49
C GLY A 574 36.04 41.67 23.46
N SER A 575 36.87 40.63 23.57
CA SER A 575 38.06 40.43 22.72
C SER A 575 37.72 40.17 21.24
N LYS A 576 36.61 39.48 20.96
CA LYS A 576 36.09 39.22 19.60
C LYS A 576 34.58 39.37 19.47
N LYS A 577 33.87 39.34 20.61
CA LYS A 577 32.42 39.19 20.73
C LYS A 577 31.89 40.23 21.69
N MET A 578 30.58 40.50 21.63
CA MET A 578 29.93 41.28 22.67
C MET A 578 29.74 40.41 23.92
N GLU A 579 30.04 40.96 25.08
CA GLU A 579 29.91 40.28 26.36
C GLU A 579 28.80 40.94 27.18
N MET A 580 28.02 40.14 27.89
CA MET A 580 27.13 40.60 28.95
C MET A 580 27.89 40.55 30.27
N ILE A 581 27.98 41.69 30.93
CA ILE A 581 28.54 41.82 32.27
C ILE A 581 27.48 42.41 33.20
N PHE A 582 27.55 42.06 34.47
CA PHE A 582 26.82 42.74 35.54
C PHE A 582 27.78 43.70 36.24
N CYS A 583 27.40 44.96 36.30
CA CYS A 583 28.14 46.00 37.01
C CYS A 583 27.45 46.31 38.33
N ASP A 584 28.20 46.25 39.43
CA ASP A 584 27.75 46.72 40.73
C ASP A 584 28.46 48.03 41.09
N PHE A 585 27.70 49.13 41.09
CA PHE A 585 28.17 50.47 41.43
C PHE A 585 27.89 50.86 42.89
N ASN A 586 27.48 49.91 43.75
CA ASN A 586 27.29 50.19 45.17
C ASN A 586 28.62 50.55 45.85
N PRO A 587 28.63 51.59 46.73
CA PRO A 587 29.82 51.93 47.50
C PRO A 587 30.17 50.77 48.44
N ASN A 588 31.44 50.34 48.44
CA ASN A 588 32.06 49.30 49.29
C ASN A 588 32.11 47.85 48.75
N GLN A 589 31.95 47.62 47.45
CA GLN A 589 32.20 46.29 46.84
C GLN A 589 33.59 46.22 46.18
N ASN A 590 34.34 45.14 46.43
CA ASN A 590 35.64 44.89 45.79
C ASN A 590 35.49 44.33 44.37
N ASP A 591 34.43 43.57 44.09
CA ASP A 591 34.16 42.93 42.80
C ASP A 591 33.08 43.70 42.02
N LYS A 592 33.46 44.83 41.43
CA LYS A 592 32.55 45.72 40.68
C LYS A 592 31.99 45.09 39.38
N GLN A 593 32.62 44.04 38.85
CA GLN A 593 32.27 43.43 37.57
C GLN A 593 32.13 41.92 37.69
N LYS A 594 31.00 41.40 37.23
CA LYS A 594 30.76 39.96 37.09
C LYS A 594 30.44 39.62 35.65
N TRP A 595 31.21 38.72 35.04
CA TRP A 595 30.91 38.21 33.70
C TRP A 595 29.67 37.31 33.74
N ILE A 596 28.74 37.53 32.82
CA ILE A 596 27.46 36.81 32.75
C ILE A 596 27.42 35.87 31.56
N GLY A 597 27.93 36.31 30.41
CA GLY A 597 27.92 35.51 29.19
C GLY A 597 28.28 36.31 27.95
N TYR A 598 28.04 35.74 26.79
CA TYR A 598 28.12 36.44 25.50
C TYR A 598 26.76 37.02 25.13
N ASN A 599 26.76 38.18 24.46
CA ASN A 599 25.58 38.69 23.77
C ASN A 599 25.77 38.44 22.27
N ASP A 600 24.84 37.69 21.66
CA ASP A 600 24.88 37.40 20.23
C ASP A 600 24.31 38.59 19.45
N VAL A 601 25.19 39.53 19.09
CA VAL A 601 24.83 40.75 18.34
C VAL A 601 25.29 40.58 16.89
N LYS A 602 24.35 40.69 15.96
CA LYS A 602 24.59 40.67 14.52
C LYS A 602 24.23 42.04 13.93
N SER A 603 25.11 42.63 13.13
CA SER A 603 24.91 43.94 12.50
C SER A 603 23.86 43.88 11.38
N ALA A 604 23.74 42.73 10.72
CA ALA A 604 22.68 42.42 9.77
C ALA A 604 22.39 40.91 9.77
N PRO A 605 21.13 40.50 9.55
CA PRO A 605 20.81 39.09 9.31
C PRO A 605 21.46 38.60 8.01
N VAL A 606 22.13 37.45 8.08
CA VAL A 606 22.75 36.80 6.91
C VAL A 606 22.35 35.34 6.92
N HIS A 607 21.40 34.98 6.07
CA HIS A 607 20.97 33.60 5.91
C HIS A 607 20.28 33.37 4.57
N PHE A 608 20.44 32.17 4.03
CA PHE A 608 19.82 31.80 2.78
C PHE A 608 19.35 30.35 2.82
N TYR A 609 18.33 30.06 2.02
CA TYR A 609 17.90 28.71 1.67
C TYR A 609 17.53 28.72 0.18
N VAL A 610 18.34 28.04 -0.61
CA VAL A 610 18.22 27.99 -2.07
C VAL A 610 18.03 26.56 -2.55
N GLN A 611 17.29 26.42 -3.63
CA GLN A 611 16.83 25.14 -4.16
C GLN A 611 17.07 25.06 -5.66
N ARG A 612 17.29 23.86 -6.15
CA ARG A 612 17.25 23.56 -7.58
C ARG A 612 15.84 23.13 -7.99
N ASN A 613 15.56 23.25 -9.28
CA ASN A 613 14.29 22.82 -9.89
C ASN A 613 14.50 21.75 -10.97
N ARG A 614 15.75 21.40 -11.23
CA ARG A 614 16.18 20.50 -12.30
C ARG A 614 17.47 19.79 -11.94
N GLN A 615 17.60 18.58 -12.47
CA GLN A 615 18.78 17.75 -12.31
C GLN A 615 20.09 18.48 -12.66
N PHE A 616 21.18 18.07 -12.03
CA PHE A 616 22.52 18.63 -12.25
C PHE A 616 23.58 17.54 -12.32
N SER A 617 24.40 17.58 -13.36
CA SER A 617 25.43 16.57 -13.65
C SER A 617 26.77 17.19 -14.04
N THR A 618 26.92 18.52 -14.01
CA THR A 618 28.18 19.14 -14.39
C THR A 618 29.21 18.97 -13.27
N TYR A 619 30.36 18.40 -13.64
CA TYR A 619 31.45 18.08 -12.74
C TYR A 619 32.40 19.29 -12.57
N GLN A 620 32.97 19.49 -11.37
CA GLN A 620 33.95 20.54 -11.05
C GLN A 620 33.49 22.00 -11.22
N THR A 621 32.18 22.24 -11.27
CA THR A 621 31.63 23.60 -11.31
C THR A 621 30.73 23.87 -10.10
N PRO A 622 30.72 25.10 -9.55
CA PRO A 622 29.72 25.49 -8.56
C PRO A 622 28.30 25.13 -9.01
N ILE A 623 27.50 24.57 -8.11
CA ILE A 623 26.11 24.20 -8.40
C ILE A 623 25.25 25.48 -8.35
N PRO A 624 24.65 25.94 -9.46
CA PRO A 624 23.72 27.07 -9.42
C PRO A 624 22.40 26.66 -8.76
N PHE A 625 21.60 27.63 -8.34
CA PHE A 625 20.29 27.39 -7.77
C PHE A 625 19.22 28.18 -8.52
N ASP A 626 18.03 27.60 -8.67
CA ASP A 626 16.96 28.16 -9.49
C ASP A 626 15.97 28.99 -8.64
N LEU A 627 15.88 28.71 -7.34
CA LEU A 627 14.93 29.34 -6.41
C LEU A 627 15.62 29.75 -5.10
N ALA A 628 15.36 30.96 -4.62
CA ALA A 628 15.65 31.38 -3.25
C ALA A 628 14.34 31.43 -2.45
N VAL A 629 14.23 30.54 -1.46
CA VAL A 629 13.14 30.60 -0.48
C VAL A 629 13.39 31.72 0.53
N VAL A 630 14.65 31.89 0.93
CA VAL A 630 15.15 33.07 1.65
C VAL A 630 16.58 33.36 1.22
N ASN A 631 16.95 34.64 1.19
CA ASN A 631 18.32 35.10 0.89
C ASN A 631 18.55 36.47 1.54
N GLU A 632 18.39 36.55 2.85
CA GLU A 632 18.53 37.79 3.60
C GLU A 632 20.01 38.16 3.74
N GLY A 633 20.31 39.44 3.50
CA GLY A 633 21.68 39.95 3.33
C GLY A 633 22.23 39.82 1.90
N ASN A 634 21.49 39.19 0.96
CA ASN A 634 21.87 39.02 -0.45
C ASN A 634 23.27 38.40 -0.64
N ALA A 635 23.71 37.57 0.30
CA ALA A 635 25.04 36.99 0.31
C ALA A 635 25.16 35.76 -0.61
N MET A 636 24.05 35.10 -0.96
CA MET A 636 24.03 33.97 -1.90
C MET A 636 23.69 34.44 -3.32
N ASN A 637 24.58 34.19 -4.28
CA ASN A 637 24.33 34.45 -5.70
C ASN A 637 23.84 33.16 -6.39
N LEU A 638 22.58 33.14 -6.78
CA LEU A 638 21.89 31.95 -7.32
C LEU A 638 22.51 31.46 -8.65
N THR A 639 22.81 32.38 -9.56
CA THR A 639 23.33 32.06 -10.90
C THR A 639 24.72 31.44 -10.83
N SER A 640 25.57 31.95 -9.92
CA SER A 640 26.91 31.40 -9.71
C SER A 640 26.93 30.22 -8.73
N GLY A 641 25.93 30.10 -7.85
CA GLY A 641 25.94 29.11 -6.77
C GLY A 641 26.89 29.44 -5.62
N ILE A 642 27.37 30.68 -5.54
CA ILE A 642 28.42 31.11 -4.61
C ILE A 642 27.83 32.01 -3.53
N PHE A 643 28.08 31.65 -2.28
CA PHE A 643 27.88 32.50 -1.11
C PHE A 643 29.13 33.34 -0.89
N THR A 644 28.99 34.65 -0.67
CA THR A 644 30.09 35.54 -0.29
C THR A 644 29.83 36.10 1.11
N ALA A 645 30.72 35.82 2.05
CA ALA A 645 30.57 36.26 3.44
C ALA A 645 30.61 37.81 3.51
N PRO A 646 29.53 38.47 3.94
CA PRO A 646 29.51 39.93 4.01
C PRO A 646 30.33 40.46 5.19
N ARG A 647 30.41 39.68 6.28
CA ARG A 647 31.06 40.06 7.53
C ARG A 647 31.94 38.92 8.04
N PRO A 648 32.98 39.21 8.84
CA PRO A 648 33.74 38.18 9.52
C PRO A 648 32.90 37.53 10.62
N GLY A 649 32.98 36.21 10.76
CA GLY A 649 32.18 35.49 11.75
C GLY A 649 32.11 33.99 11.54
N ILE A 650 31.33 33.33 12.39
CA ILE A 650 31.08 31.89 12.31
C ILE A 650 29.80 31.66 11.51
N TYR A 651 29.93 30.87 10.44
CA TYR A 651 28.84 30.51 9.55
C TYR A 651 28.60 29.01 9.58
N PHE A 652 27.33 28.62 9.51
CA PHE A 652 26.90 27.25 9.30
C PHE A 652 26.41 27.08 7.88
N PHE A 653 26.75 25.95 7.25
CA PHE A 653 26.26 25.55 5.95
C PHE A 653 25.78 24.11 5.98
N SER A 654 24.70 23.83 5.27
CA SER A 654 24.17 22.48 5.06
C SER A 654 23.66 22.31 3.64
N PHE A 655 24.14 21.26 3.00
CA PHE A 655 23.76 20.84 1.66
C PHE A 655 23.10 19.47 1.74
N THR A 656 21.99 19.33 1.01
CA THR A 656 21.35 18.05 0.74
C THR A 656 21.14 17.93 -0.75
N GLY A 657 21.46 16.76 -1.30
CA GLY A 657 21.13 16.38 -2.66
C GLY A 657 20.66 14.94 -2.72
N LEU A 658 19.98 14.59 -3.81
CA LEU A 658 19.54 13.23 -4.07
C LEU A 658 20.39 12.65 -5.20
N ALA A 659 21.30 11.74 -4.89
CA ALA A 659 22.13 11.10 -5.89
C ALA A 659 21.30 10.09 -6.70
N TYR A 660 21.36 10.20 -8.03
CA TYR A 660 20.79 9.23 -8.95
C TYR A 660 21.91 8.48 -9.64
N PHE A 661 21.76 7.16 -9.72
CA PHE A 661 22.69 6.27 -10.41
C PHE A 661 21.99 5.49 -11.52
N PRO A 662 22.63 5.29 -12.69
CA PRO A 662 22.11 4.38 -13.69
C PRO A 662 22.20 2.93 -13.21
N ALA A 663 21.41 2.03 -13.82
CA ALA A 663 21.51 0.61 -13.52
C ALA A 663 22.94 0.11 -13.81
N SER A 664 23.57 -0.51 -12.82
CA SER A 664 24.95 -0.96 -12.91
C SER A 664 25.18 -2.18 -12.03
N SER A 665 25.80 -3.23 -12.58
CA SER A 665 26.32 -4.37 -11.82
C SER A 665 27.64 -4.07 -11.10
N SER A 666 28.24 -2.91 -11.36
CA SER A 666 29.51 -2.45 -10.78
C SER A 666 29.29 -1.29 -9.80
N ARG A 667 30.28 -1.05 -8.92
CA ARG A 667 30.25 0.06 -7.95
C ARG A 667 30.16 1.40 -8.68
N VAL A 668 29.16 2.19 -8.30
CA VAL A 668 28.95 3.57 -8.75
C VAL A 668 28.99 4.48 -7.53
N ALA A 669 29.45 5.71 -7.70
CA ALA A 669 29.50 6.68 -6.63
C ALA A 669 29.28 8.12 -7.12
N LEU A 670 28.94 9.00 -6.20
CA LEU A 670 28.80 10.43 -6.44
C LEU A 670 29.29 11.17 -5.19
N GLY A 671 30.19 12.11 -5.41
CA GLY A 671 30.77 12.98 -4.39
C GLY A 671 30.40 14.43 -4.65
N VAL A 672 29.90 15.11 -3.62
CA VAL A 672 29.71 16.56 -3.62
C VAL A 672 30.59 17.14 -2.52
N SER A 673 31.38 18.15 -2.86
CA SER A 673 32.24 18.83 -1.90
C SER A 673 31.84 20.28 -1.67
N LEU A 674 32.06 20.74 -0.45
CA LEU A 674 31.97 22.14 -0.05
C LEU A 674 33.36 22.77 -0.19
N TYR A 675 33.42 23.91 -0.83
CA TYR A 675 34.65 24.66 -1.10
C TYR A 675 34.61 26.00 -0.37
N LEU A 676 35.78 26.42 0.12
CA LEU A 676 36.05 27.76 0.65
C LEU A 676 37.23 28.34 -0.13
N ASN A 677 37.00 29.42 -0.88
CA ASN A 677 38.04 30.09 -1.69
C ASN A 677 38.85 29.12 -2.59
N GLY A 678 38.20 28.07 -3.09
CA GLY A 678 38.81 27.03 -3.94
C GLY A 678 39.41 25.85 -3.18
N GLY A 679 39.60 25.96 -1.86
CA GLY A 679 40.01 24.86 -0.99
C GLY A 679 38.82 23.96 -0.63
N GLN A 680 38.97 22.65 -0.85
CA GLN A 680 37.96 21.66 -0.45
C GLN A 680 37.94 21.52 1.08
N ILE A 681 36.78 21.76 1.69
CA ILE A 681 36.60 21.70 3.16
C ILE A 681 36.05 20.34 3.61
N GLY A 682 35.17 19.75 2.82
CA GLY A 682 34.56 18.47 3.13
C GLY A 682 33.81 17.90 1.96
N THR A 683 33.53 16.60 2.01
CA THR A 683 32.88 15.85 0.92
C THR A 683 31.79 14.96 1.48
N GLY A 684 30.59 15.11 0.96
CA GLY A 684 29.55 14.09 1.07
C GLY A 684 29.76 13.06 -0.04
N TRP A 685 29.75 11.78 0.30
CA TRP A 685 30.07 10.69 -0.62
C TRP A 685 29.05 9.57 -0.50
N VAL A 686 28.52 9.13 -1.64
CA VAL A 686 27.53 8.05 -1.70
C VAL A 686 27.99 7.03 -2.72
N GLU A 687 27.87 5.75 -2.37
CA GLU A 687 28.24 4.63 -3.22
C GLU A 687 27.16 3.57 -3.22
N GLU A 688 26.94 2.97 -4.38
CA GLU A 688 26.01 1.87 -4.58
C GLU A 688 26.70 0.77 -5.38
N SER A 689 26.29 -0.48 -5.17
CA SER A 689 26.74 -1.65 -5.94
C SER A 689 25.54 -2.49 -6.33
N ASN A 690 25.55 -3.08 -7.54
CA ASN A 690 24.38 -3.74 -8.11
C ASN A 690 23.14 -2.81 -8.13
N ASN A 691 23.36 -1.54 -8.47
CA ASN A 691 22.34 -0.51 -8.49
C ASN A 691 21.26 -0.81 -9.55
N VAL A 692 20.00 -0.69 -9.17
CA VAL A 692 18.84 -0.85 -10.07
C VAL A 692 18.36 0.50 -10.59
N ALA A 693 17.77 0.51 -11.79
CA ALA A 693 17.21 1.74 -12.35
C ALA A 693 16.14 2.34 -11.42
N GLY A 694 16.24 3.64 -11.15
CA GLY A 694 15.31 4.34 -10.27
C GLY A 694 15.66 4.34 -8.78
N GLN A 695 16.75 3.66 -8.37
CA GLN A 695 17.28 3.77 -7.01
C GLN A 695 17.91 5.15 -6.80
N GLN A 696 17.66 5.73 -5.63
CA GLN A 696 18.08 7.08 -5.25
C GLN A 696 18.65 7.05 -3.85
N SER A 697 19.72 7.82 -3.62
CA SER A 697 20.44 7.79 -2.35
C SER A 697 20.68 9.21 -1.84
N PRO A 698 20.31 9.53 -0.59
CA PRO A 698 20.49 10.87 -0.05
C PRO A 698 21.98 11.16 0.16
N LEU A 699 22.39 12.36 -0.25
CA LEU A 699 23.74 12.88 -0.03
C LEU A 699 23.62 14.15 0.81
N THR A 700 24.31 14.18 1.94
CA THR A 700 24.33 15.36 2.82
C THR A 700 25.75 15.77 3.15
N LEU A 701 25.94 17.07 3.35
CA LEU A 701 27.21 17.66 3.78
C LEU A 701 26.90 18.91 4.61
N GLN A 702 27.51 19.01 5.79
CA GLN A 702 27.36 20.17 6.66
C GLN A 702 28.71 20.59 7.22
N SER A 703 28.89 21.89 7.45
CA SER A 703 30.11 22.42 8.03
C SER A 703 29.85 23.75 8.73
N THR A 704 30.55 23.96 9.85
CA THR A 704 30.62 25.24 10.54
C THR A 704 32.02 25.80 10.38
N MET A 705 32.15 27.02 9.86
CA MET A 705 33.44 27.62 9.53
C MET A 705 33.50 29.08 9.94
N ASN A 706 34.71 29.51 10.32
CA ASN A 706 35.01 30.92 10.53
C ASN A 706 35.40 31.54 9.19
N LEU A 707 34.67 32.56 8.75
CA LEU A 707 34.85 33.25 7.48
C LEU A 707 35.30 34.69 7.71
N LYS A 708 36.08 35.22 6.79
CA LYS A 708 36.38 36.64 6.67
C LYS A 708 35.41 37.30 5.69
N SER A 709 35.26 38.61 5.78
CA SER A 709 34.52 39.36 4.76
C SER A 709 35.15 39.14 3.38
N GLY A 710 34.32 38.80 2.40
CA GLY A 710 34.72 38.46 1.03
C GLY A 710 35.03 36.98 0.77
N ASP A 711 35.11 36.13 1.80
CA ASP A 711 35.30 34.69 1.60
C ASP A 711 34.13 34.08 0.83
N GLN A 712 34.45 33.21 -0.13
CA GLN A 712 33.50 32.59 -1.03
C GLN A 712 33.32 31.11 -0.70
N VAL A 713 32.06 30.68 -0.54
CA VAL A 713 31.67 29.31 -0.23
C VAL A 713 30.71 28.77 -1.28
N TRP A 714 30.96 27.57 -1.79
CA TRP A 714 30.06 26.90 -2.73
C TRP A 714 30.14 25.39 -2.63
N VAL A 715 29.16 24.71 -3.23
CA VAL A 715 29.15 23.26 -3.39
C VAL A 715 29.34 22.88 -4.86
N ALA A 716 30.10 21.81 -5.12
CA ALA A 716 30.32 21.29 -6.46
C ALA A 716 30.41 19.76 -6.43
N ILE A 717 29.96 19.11 -7.50
CA ILE A 717 30.22 17.68 -7.70
C ILE A 717 31.74 17.51 -7.88
N ASN A 718 32.39 16.80 -6.94
CA ASN A 718 33.84 16.55 -6.92
C ASN A 718 34.22 15.13 -7.39
N TRP A 719 33.23 14.25 -7.57
CA TRP A 719 33.37 13.04 -8.36
C TRP A 719 32.00 12.49 -8.78
N GLN A 720 31.89 11.85 -9.95
CA GLN A 720 30.66 11.12 -10.32
C GLN A 720 30.97 9.96 -11.26
N ALA A 721 30.29 8.83 -11.07
CA ALA A 721 30.26 7.75 -12.05
C ALA A 721 29.56 8.19 -13.35
N THR A 722 29.85 7.53 -14.46
CA THR A 722 29.20 7.81 -15.75
C THR A 722 27.69 7.70 -15.63
N GLY A 723 26.98 8.77 -15.99
CA GLY A 723 25.51 8.83 -15.92
C GLY A 723 24.94 9.11 -14.53
N ALA A 724 25.77 9.27 -13.50
CA ALA A 724 25.33 9.71 -12.18
C ALA A 724 25.07 11.23 -12.17
N TYR A 725 24.08 11.66 -11.39
CA TYR A 725 23.72 13.08 -11.29
C TYR A 725 22.98 13.38 -9.98
N LEU A 726 22.87 14.66 -9.63
CA LEU A 726 21.99 15.13 -8.57
C LEU A 726 20.58 15.30 -9.12
N GLY A 727 19.66 14.48 -8.63
CA GLY A 727 18.26 14.48 -9.00
C GLY A 727 17.53 15.69 -8.44
N ASP A 728 16.71 16.32 -9.28
CA ASP A 728 15.78 17.36 -8.86
C ASP A 728 14.60 17.51 -9.83
N ASN A 729 13.49 18.08 -9.35
CA ASN A 729 12.39 18.56 -10.15
C ASN A 729 11.70 19.78 -9.50
N SER A 730 10.88 20.49 -10.29
CA SER A 730 10.20 21.70 -9.86
C SER A 730 9.05 21.48 -8.85
N ALA A 731 8.76 20.25 -8.46
CA ALA A 731 7.67 19.92 -7.54
C ALA A 731 8.17 19.57 -6.13
N TYR A 732 9.38 19.01 -6.00
CA TYR A 732 9.88 18.46 -4.74
C TYR A 732 11.20 19.08 -4.27
N HIS A 733 12.01 19.68 -5.14
CA HIS A 733 13.22 20.42 -4.76
C HIS A 733 14.20 19.61 -3.89
N TRP A 734 14.62 18.42 -4.35
CA TRP A 734 15.43 17.48 -3.55
C TRP A 734 16.87 17.94 -3.32
N THR A 735 17.39 18.84 -4.18
CA THR A 735 18.74 19.40 -4.05
C THR A 735 18.65 20.84 -3.58
N HIS A 736 19.14 21.08 -2.37
CA HIS A 736 19.04 22.39 -1.72
C HIS A 736 20.25 22.69 -0.84
N PHE A 737 20.53 23.98 -0.69
CA PHE A 737 21.66 24.48 0.09
C PHE A 737 21.18 25.60 1.02
N THR A 738 21.57 25.51 2.28
CA THR A 738 21.24 26.49 3.32
C THR A 738 22.49 26.92 4.05
N GLY A 739 22.50 28.16 4.50
CA GLY A 739 23.53 28.65 5.39
C GLY A 739 23.11 29.92 6.10
N TRP A 740 23.71 30.16 7.27
CA TRP A 740 23.46 31.33 8.09
C TRP A 740 24.65 31.69 8.97
N MET A 741 24.74 32.98 9.31
CA MET A 741 25.68 33.48 10.30
C MET A 741 25.19 33.07 11.70
N LEU A 742 25.98 32.26 12.39
CA LEU A 742 25.73 31.92 13.80
C LEU A 742 26.13 33.09 14.69
N GLU A 743 27.27 33.72 14.39
CA GLU A 743 27.88 34.72 15.24
C GLU A 743 28.77 35.64 14.39
N GLU A 744 28.69 36.95 14.63
CA GLU A 744 29.52 37.95 13.97
C GLU A 744 30.77 38.28 14.81
N GLU A 745 31.92 38.43 14.17
CA GLU A 745 33.12 38.97 14.81
C GLU A 745 33.05 40.51 14.83
N ILE A 746 32.31 41.05 15.80
CA ILE A 746 31.95 42.47 15.91
C ILE A 746 33.16 43.39 15.92
N VAL A 747 34.29 42.95 16.48
CA VAL A 747 35.51 43.76 16.59
C VAL A 747 36.14 44.07 15.24
N ALA A 748 35.89 43.25 14.22
CA ALA A 748 36.37 43.44 12.85
C ALA A 748 35.31 44.09 11.93
N SER A 749 34.10 44.35 12.43
CA SER A 749 32.99 44.95 11.68
C SER A 749 32.87 46.47 11.84
N PHE A 750 33.64 47.08 12.75
CA PHE A 750 33.64 48.51 13.07
C PHE A 750 34.95 49.20 12.72
#